data_AF-A0A954EL01-F1
#
_entry.id   AF-A0A954EL01-F1
#
_cell.length_a   1.000
_cell.length_b   1.000
_cell.length_c   1.000
_cell.angle_alpha   90.00
_cell.angle_beta   90.00
_cell.angle_gamma   90.00
#
_symmetry.space_group_name_H-M   'P 1'
#
loop_
_entity.id
_entity.type
_entity.pdbx_description
1 polymer ?
#
loop_
_entity_poly.entity_id
_entity_poly.type
_entity_poly.pdbx_seq_one_letter_code
_entity_poly.pdbx_strand_id
1 'polypeptide(L)'
;MSSIEPDTVAPEPSHMIDYRSLLERFHQAIQARMRAEHTWQQQYGQGPDQTEKQLVASLESASTQRTTELAEVDAEHARIKAEIDARFLPQISNEKSDHVSRLHGIESQAARESTTLEQQKNDSEWVVTSVLDDTADDSPRRELDRFSTQIHKVREEQVAEWTDLEHQFKTVQEERGWKGSPPEEPERRPRTIEETQEWFNERVEAGRKQIRALRSLIMPKLFLGVRSLVVYFIAAIAIGIPFYLFVEPSALGMDATKDASSWAVASAVSGAAGGLLLTLVMYTLASMQQSDAFRRTQQLTAEVNWLHQIWLGYAREQLDDKQAECEKRQRAMIKERENKLRRFEETHTRKLNEIQSRRDREIREEEQRHAQADRELNMQMRNALTSAEDTHQQARQAIEQYWIAETSRTRQSLADYQRDRQRAELADWSELKNDWMSAYNQFHSSVAELNSDSQLQFPAWDQLSTLWMPSGTTPSFLKFGDYALNLETWPGAISEDMRLAPRVTEHVLPALLPFPEQSSALFKIRDAAGREAAVAAMRTLALRLLAMIPPGKIRFTILDPVGLGESFAGLMHLADFDELMVTHRIWTEPGQIETQLADLTGHMENVLQKYLRNEFQTIEEYNAAAGEVAEPYHFLIISDFPSKFSDLAARRLVSIINSGPRCGVYTLMSTDETKQLPHNFTLADVEPAMECFVYRGGAFHAEREDMAYWPIKIESPPNPELFTRLVRKIGEASKDARRVEVAFQRIAPKPGEFWSRDSRREIEVPLGRAGATKLQTAKLGRGTSQHMLVAGKTGSGKSTYLHILITNLALYYSPNEINFYLIDFKKGVEFKDYASEELPHARVVAIESDREFGVSTLQRLDAILQERGELFRRHGVQDIAGFRNANPNTPLPRILLIVDEFQEFFIEDDKLSQSASLLLDRLVRQGRAFGMHVVLGSQTLGGAYSLARSTLGQVAIRVALQCSESDAHLILSEENTAARLLTRPGEAIYNDANGLSEGNNPFQIAWLDDEERNQALRNIRQQATRQGIEFEKPIVFEGNIPSDITRNQALETTAAEFGRRETPVAYPSIWLGDPVEIGPPPAITFYRQGGNNLLMVGQDAEAAQGIQSAAALAWLAGGTPTATAPTVYLLDGSLPDTVEAETWNTLLANVGVNVRHVTPRDSVTAMSELAAELKRREENSDVPHPPILQLVYNVAKFRDLRKGE
;
A
#
# COMPACT_ATOMS: atom_id res chain seq x y z
N MET A 1 -16.69 12.05 -28.35
CA MET A 1 -17.06 12.78 -27.11
C MET A 1 -15.83 12.79 -26.25
N SER A 2 -15.37 14.00 -25.92
CA SER A 2 -14.10 14.30 -25.25
C SER A 2 -13.97 13.56 -23.93
N SER A 3 -12.85 12.89 -23.76
CA SER A 3 -12.31 12.39 -22.49
C SER A 3 -12.19 13.55 -21.50
N ILE A 4 -12.98 13.52 -20.44
CA ILE A 4 -12.73 14.28 -19.22
C ILE A 4 -12.27 13.24 -18.21
N GLU A 5 -10.95 13.14 -18.06
CA GLU A 5 -10.31 12.43 -16.95
C GLU A 5 -10.76 13.08 -15.63
N PRO A 6 -10.97 12.31 -14.55
CA PRO A 6 -11.11 12.90 -13.24
C PRO A 6 -9.73 13.40 -12.82
N ASP A 7 -9.52 14.71 -12.92
CA ASP A 7 -8.47 15.44 -12.22
C ASP A 7 -8.67 15.26 -10.71
N THR A 8 -8.24 14.12 -10.17
CA THR A 8 -7.84 14.05 -8.76
C THR A 8 -6.49 14.72 -8.66
N VAL A 9 -6.51 16.05 -8.67
CA VAL A 9 -5.43 16.87 -8.13
C VAL A 9 -5.28 16.41 -6.68
N ALA A 10 -4.21 15.65 -6.41
CA ALA A 10 -3.71 15.51 -5.06
C ALA A 10 -3.59 16.93 -4.50
N PRO A 11 -4.05 17.22 -3.27
CA PRO A 11 -3.96 18.57 -2.73
C PRO A 11 -2.51 19.05 -2.88
N GLU A 12 -2.31 20.14 -3.63
CA GLU A 12 -1.01 20.77 -3.72
C GLU A 12 -0.53 21.03 -2.28
N PRO A 13 0.77 20.81 -1.96
CA PRO A 13 1.32 21.15 -0.65
C PRO A 13 1.47 22.68 -0.56
N SER A 14 0.35 23.40 -0.51
CA SER A 14 0.28 24.85 -0.61
C SER A 14 -0.05 25.54 0.71
N HIS A 15 0.29 24.93 1.84
CA HIS A 15 0.39 25.63 3.12
C HIS A 15 1.63 25.15 3.86
N MET A 16 2.79 25.63 3.42
CA MET A 16 3.89 25.83 4.36
C MET A 16 3.29 26.63 5.52
N ILE A 17 3.17 26.02 6.71
CA ILE A 17 2.72 26.74 7.91
C ILE A 17 3.80 27.78 8.18
N ASP A 18 3.64 28.95 7.58
CA ASP A 18 4.61 30.02 7.65
C ASP A 18 4.40 30.73 8.98
N TYR A 19 4.91 30.09 10.04
CA TYR A 19 4.95 30.65 11.39
C TYR A 19 5.54 32.05 11.38
N ARG A 20 6.52 32.31 10.51
CA ARG A 20 7.15 33.61 10.37
C ARG A 20 6.14 34.65 9.86
N SER A 21 5.38 34.37 8.81
CA SER A 21 4.32 35.29 8.35
C SER A 21 3.24 35.57 9.39
N LEU A 22 2.86 34.56 10.20
CA LEU A 22 1.85 34.70 11.24
C LEU A 22 2.37 35.59 12.38
N LEU A 23 3.58 35.31 12.87
CA LEU A 23 4.21 36.05 13.95
C LEU A 23 4.60 37.48 13.53
N GLU A 24 5.10 37.67 12.30
CA GLU A 24 5.42 39.01 11.77
C GLU A 24 4.17 39.89 11.63
N ARG A 25 3.05 39.35 11.10
CA ARG A 25 1.78 40.09 11.00
C ARG A 25 1.26 40.49 12.37
N PHE A 26 1.32 39.59 13.35
CA PHE A 26 0.88 39.91 14.71
C PHE A 26 1.79 40.95 15.39
N HIS A 27 3.11 40.86 15.17
CA HIS A 27 4.05 41.88 15.63
C HIS A 27 3.76 43.27 15.06
N GLN A 28 3.44 43.35 13.76
CA GLN A 28 3.04 44.61 13.12
C GLN A 28 1.76 45.19 13.73
N ALA A 29 0.77 44.34 14.04
CA ALA A 29 -0.46 44.77 14.70
C ALA A 29 -0.21 45.33 16.11
N ILE A 30 0.69 44.72 16.88
CA ILE A 30 1.13 45.23 18.20
C ILE A 30 1.74 46.64 18.05
N GLN A 31 2.64 46.82 17.08
CA GLN A 31 3.28 48.11 16.83
C GLN A 31 2.27 49.18 16.38
N ALA A 32 1.28 48.80 15.56
CA ALA A 32 0.21 49.70 15.13
C ALA A 32 -0.65 50.17 16.32
N ARG A 33 -1.04 49.24 17.21
CA ARG A 33 -1.81 49.54 18.43
C ARG A 33 -1.06 50.51 19.33
N MET A 34 0.22 50.26 19.62
CA MET A 34 1.04 51.13 20.47
C MET A 34 1.13 52.57 19.93
N ARG A 35 1.25 52.74 18.60
CA ARG A 35 1.27 54.07 17.97
C ARG A 35 -0.08 54.77 18.09
N ALA A 36 -1.18 54.04 17.92
CA ALA A 36 -2.53 54.56 18.04
C ALA A 36 -2.84 54.99 19.48
N GLU A 37 -2.47 54.19 20.48
CA GLU A 37 -2.61 54.52 21.92
C GLU A 37 -1.87 55.80 22.28
N HIS A 38 -0.61 55.93 21.84
CA HIS A 38 0.19 57.13 22.09
C HIS A 38 -0.41 58.37 21.40
N THR A 39 -0.95 58.23 20.18
CA THR A 39 -1.58 59.34 19.46
C THR A 39 -2.86 59.80 20.16
N TRP A 40 -3.71 58.85 20.57
CA TRP A 40 -4.93 59.12 21.32
C TRP A 40 -4.63 59.83 22.65
N GLN A 41 -3.61 59.37 23.39
CA GLN A 41 -3.21 59.98 24.66
C GLN A 41 -2.64 61.40 24.49
N GLN A 42 -1.96 61.70 23.39
CA GLN A 42 -1.50 63.06 23.08
C GLN A 42 -2.64 64.02 22.72
N GLN A 43 -3.65 63.54 21.98
CA GLN A 43 -4.77 64.37 21.53
C GLN A 43 -5.80 64.64 22.64
N TYR A 44 -6.07 63.64 23.49
CA TYR A 44 -7.17 63.70 24.46
C TYR A 44 -6.73 63.64 25.93
N GLY A 45 -5.47 63.28 26.22
CA GLY A 45 -4.97 63.06 27.59
C GLY A 45 -4.54 64.30 28.39
N GLN A 46 -4.46 65.48 27.78
CA GLN A 46 -4.25 66.75 28.49
C GLN A 46 -5.57 67.53 28.58
N GLY A 47 -5.81 68.25 29.69
CA GLY A 47 -7.07 68.94 30.02
C GLY A 47 -7.55 70.02 29.02
N PRO A 48 -8.32 71.05 29.42
CA PRO A 48 -8.92 71.99 28.47
C PRO A 48 -7.83 72.65 27.60
N ASP A 49 -8.01 72.57 26.28
CA ASP A 49 -7.04 73.03 25.29
C ASP A 49 -6.96 74.58 25.29
N GLN A 50 -6.04 75.14 24.50
CA GLN A 50 -5.86 76.59 24.42
C GLN A 50 -7.10 77.35 23.90
N THR A 51 -7.90 76.71 23.05
CA THR A 51 -9.15 77.20 22.46
C THR A 51 -10.26 77.26 23.52
N GLU A 52 -10.38 76.23 24.35
CA GLU A 52 -11.35 76.16 25.45
C GLU A 52 -11.08 77.23 26.53
N LYS A 53 -9.79 77.50 26.83
CA LYS A 53 -9.39 78.55 27.79
C LYS A 53 -9.68 79.97 27.31
N GLN A 54 -9.60 80.24 26.01
CA GLN A 54 -9.86 81.57 25.43
C GLN A 54 -11.35 81.94 25.41
N LEU A 55 -12.23 80.95 25.20
CA LEU A 55 -13.68 81.13 25.20
C LEU A 55 -14.24 81.43 26.60
N VAL A 56 -13.65 80.85 27.66
CA VAL A 56 -14.05 81.10 29.05
C VAL A 56 -13.67 82.52 29.51
N ALA A 57 -12.46 82.99 29.20
CA ALA A 57 -12.00 84.34 29.58
C ALA A 57 -12.81 85.48 28.91
N SER A 58 -13.35 85.24 27.70
CA SER A 58 -14.13 86.22 26.94
C SER A 58 -15.54 86.45 27.53
N LEU A 59 -16.08 85.47 28.26
CA LEU A 59 -17.40 85.54 28.90
C LEU A 59 -17.42 86.40 30.17
N GLU A 60 -16.33 86.48 30.92
CA GLU A 60 -16.25 87.26 32.16
C GLU A 60 -16.14 88.78 31.91
N SER A 61 -15.44 89.18 30.84
CA SER A 61 -15.28 90.60 30.45
C SER A 61 -16.60 91.24 29.99
N ALA A 62 -17.40 90.53 29.19
CA ALA A 62 -18.66 91.03 28.63
C ALA A 62 -19.78 91.25 29.67
N SER A 63 -19.71 90.56 30.82
CA SER A 63 -20.71 90.67 31.89
C SER A 63 -20.66 92.02 32.63
N THR A 64 -19.47 92.61 32.76
CA THR A 64 -19.25 93.77 33.65
C THR A 64 -19.70 95.08 33.02
N GLN A 65 -19.53 95.23 31.70
CA GLN A 65 -19.92 96.44 30.96
C GLN A 65 -21.44 96.55 30.72
N ARG A 66 -22.14 95.43 30.58
CA ARG A 66 -23.61 95.36 30.38
C ARG A 66 -24.41 96.01 31.52
N THR A 67 -23.94 95.86 32.76
CA THR A 67 -24.70 96.24 33.96
C THR A 67 -24.78 97.75 34.22
N THR A 68 -23.85 98.54 33.69
CA THR A 68 -23.77 99.98 33.96
C THR A 68 -24.67 100.79 33.03
N GLU A 69 -24.85 100.37 31.78
CA GLU A 69 -25.61 101.14 30.77
C GLU A 69 -27.13 100.91 30.82
N LEU A 70 -27.60 99.78 31.39
CA LEU A 70 -29.04 99.46 31.50
C LEU A 70 -29.75 100.18 32.66
N ALA A 71 -29.03 100.64 33.68
CA ALA A 71 -29.63 101.20 34.89
C ALA A 71 -30.23 102.62 34.70
N GLU A 72 -29.75 103.39 33.72
CA GLU A 72 -30.21 104.78 33.48
C GLU A 72 -31.47 104.87 32.59
N VAL A 73 -31.71 103.89 31.72
CA VAL A 73 -32.84 103.87 30.77
C VAL A 73 -34.13 103.32 31.39
N ASP A 74 -34.01 102.56 32.48
CA ASP A 74 -35.11 101.80 33.09
C ASP A 74 -36.03 102.60 34.02
N ALA A 75 -35.54 103.71 34.59
CA ALA A 75 -36.31 104.51 35.54
C ALA A 75 -37.43 105.34 34.88
N GLU A 76 -37.27 105.76 33.62
CA GLU A 76 -38.18 106.69 32.93
C GLU A 76 -39.42 105.98 32.33
N HIS A 77 -39.28 104.73 31.88
CA HIS A 77 -40.35 103.97 31.21
C HIS A 77 -41.33 103.26 32.14
N ALA A 78 -40.85 102.83 33.31
CA ALA A 78 -41.67 102.10 34.28
C ALA A 78 -42.93 102.90 34.71
N ARG A 79 -42.93 104.22 34.57
CA ARG A 79 -44.06 105.10 34.91
C ARG A 79 -45.15 105.17 33.83
N ILE A 80 -44.82 104.97 32.55
CA ILE A 80 -45.76 105.14 31.42
C ILE A 80 -46.41 103.80 31.05
N LYS A 81 -45.68 102.69 31.17
CA LYS A 81 -46.16 101.35 30.82
C LYS A 81 -47.24 100.79 31.77
N ALA A 82 -47.19 101.16 33.05
CA ALA A 82 -48.12 100.65 34.06
C ALA A 82 -49.61 101.05 33.83
N GLU A 83 -49.88 102.16 33.14
CA GLU A 83 -51.26 102.62 32.84
C GLU A 83 -51.88 101.93 31.62
N ILE A 84 -51.07 101.40 30.69
CA ILE A 84 -51.53 100.80 29.43
C ILE A 84 -51.73 99.28 29.58
N ASP A 85 -50.84 98.62 30.33
CA ASP A 85 -50.84 97.17 30.56
C ASP A 85 -52.07 96.65 31.34
N ALA A 86 -52.61 97.45 32.28
CA ALA A 86 -53.77 97.04 33.08
C ALA A 86 -55.08 96.87 32.27
N ARG A 87 -55.13 97.38 31.03
CA ARG A 87 -56.35 97.46 30.22
C ARG A 87 -56.49 96.38 29.14
N PHE A 88 -55.40 95.87 28.57
CA PHE A 88 -55.45 95.04 27.35
C PHE A 88 -54.76 93.66 27.45
N LEU A 89 -53.78 93.48 28.34
CA LEU A 89 -53.02 92.21 28.46
C LEU A 89 -53.85 90.95 28.79
N PRO A 90 -54.93 91.00 29.60
CA PRO A 90 -55.72 89.80 29.90
C PRO A 90 -56.46 89.23 28.67
N GLN A 91 -56.82 90.08 27.70
CA GLN A 91 -57.65 89.68 26.56
C GLN A 91 -56.83 89.05 25.42
N ILE A 92 -55.59 89.50 25.22
CA ILE A 92 -54.68 88.99 24.17
C ILE A 92 -54.00 87.68 24.60
N SER A 93 -53.73 87.52 25.89
CA SER A 93 -53.11 86.30 26.42
C SER A 93 -54.00 85.06 26.25
N ASN A 94 -55.32 85.20 26.39
CA ASN A 94 -56.25 84.07 26.23
C ASN A 94 -56.34 83.60 24.76
N GLU A 95 -56.45 84.51 23.80
CA GLU A 95 -56.60 84.14 22.38
C GLU A 95 -55.32 83.52 21.78
N LYS A 96 -54.13 84.02 22.17
CA LYS A 96 -52.83 83.45 21.72
C LYS A 96 -52.55 82.07 22.32
N SER A 97 -52.87 81.86 23.60
CA SER A 97 -52.70 80.56 24.25
C SER A 97 -53.59 79.49 23.59
N ASP A 98 -54.81 79.87 23.24
CA ASP A 98 -55.79 79.00 22.61
C ASP A 98 -55.43 78.62 21.17
N HIS A 99 -54.80 79.52 20.41
CA HIS A 99 -54.36 79.24 19.04
C HIS A 99 -53.09 78.40 18.98
N VAL A 100 -52.06 78.74 19.78
CA VAL A 100 -50.80 77.99 19.80
C VAL A 100 -51.05 76.55 20.28
N SER A 101 -51.96 76.34 21.23
CA SER A 101 -52.35 74.98 21.65
C SER A 101 -53.04 74.20 20.53
N ARG A 102 -53.84 74.85 19.67
CA ARG A 102 -54.54 74.19 18.55
C ARG A 102 -53.63 73.89 17.37
N LEU A 103 -52.77 74.83 16.95
CA LEU A 103 -51.79 74.58 15.90
C LEU A 103 -50.76 73.54 16.33
N HIS A 104 -50.24 73.63 17.55
CA HIS A 104 -49.34 72.61 18.08
C HIS A 104 -50.05 71.25 18.20
N GLY A 105 -51.35 71.22 18.49
CA GLY A 105 -52.17 70.00 18.44
C GLY A 105 -52.23 69.38 17.04
N ILE A 106 -52.47 70.17 15.99
CA ILE A 106 -52.56 69.70 14.60
C ILE A 106 -51.19 69.24 14.08
N GLU A 107 -50.13 70.03 14.31
CA GLU A 107 -48.77 69.69 13.89
C GLU A 107 -48.20 68.51 14.65
N SER A 108 -48.38 68.44 15.97
CA SER A 108 -47.90 67.30 16.76
C SER A 108 -48.67 66.03 16.45
N GLN A 109 -49.96 66.10 16.09
CA GLN A 109 -50.74 64.94 15.67
C GLN A 109 -50.28 64.43 14.29
N ALA A 110 -50.10 65.31 13.30
CA ALA A 110 -49.61 64.93 11.97
C ALA A 110 -48.14 64.45 12.01
N ALA A 111 -47.29 65.10 12.82
CA ALA A 111 -45.92 64.67 13.05
C ALA A 111 -45.91 63.29 13.71
N ARG A 112 -46.64 63.08 14.81
CA ARG A 112 -46.78 61.75 15.45
C ARG A 112 -47.29 60.70 14.46
N GLU A 113 -48.33 60.98 13.68
CA GLU A 113 -48.85 60.04 12.68
C GLU A 113 -47.81 59.73 11.59
N SER A 114 -47.05 60.72 11.12
CA SER A 114 -46.00 60.51 10.11
C SER A 114 -44.79 59.75 10.67
N THR A 115 -44.32 60.10 11.88
CA THR A 115 -43.20 59.42 12.55
C THR A 115 -43.60 58.01 12.96
N THR A 116 -44.86 57.78 13.37
CA THR A 116 -45.37 56.42 13.62
C THR A 116 -45.46 55.62 12.31
N LEU A 117 -45.81 56.24 11.18
CA LEU A 117 -45.84 55.57 9.88
C LEU A 117 -44.43 55.24 9.35
N GLU A 118 -43.46 56.13 9.56
CA GLU A 118 -42.04 55.91 9.22
C GLU A 118 -41.38 54.87 10.13
N GLN A 119 -41.71 54.87 11.42
CA GLN A 119 -41.24 53.84 12.34
C GLN A 119 -41.89 52.49 12.03
N GLN A 120 -43.17 52.45 11.66
CA GLN A 120 -43.82 51.25 11.11
C GLN A 120 -43.20 50.80 9.77
N LYS A 121 -42.72 51.71 8.92
CA LYS A 121 -42.02 51.38 7.68
C LYS A 121 -40.70 50.67 7.98
N ASN A 122 -39.88 51.26 8.84
CA ASN A 122 -38.57 50.71 9.21
C ASN A 122 -38.71 49.40 9.99
N ASP A 123 -39.67 49.31 10.92
CA ASP A 123 -39.96 48.07 11.66
C ASP A 123 -40.51 46.98 10.73
N SER A 124 -41.34 47.33 9.73
CA SER A 124 -41.87 46.35 8.77
C SER A 124 -40.85 45.90 7.72
N GLU A 125 -39.97 46.80 7.24
CA GLU A 125 -38.83 46.44 6.37
C GLU A 125 -37.86 45.54 7.13
N TRP A 126 -37.56 45.85 8.39
CA TRP A 126 -36.71 45.01 9.25
C TRP A 126 -37.36 43.65 9.55
N VAL A 127 -38.67 43.58 9.78
CA VAL A 127 -39.41 42.31 9.96
C VAL A 127 -39.46 41.49 8.68
N VAL A 128 -39.66 42.10 7.49
CA VAL A 128 -39.64 41.35 6.21
C VAL A 128 -38.24 40.82 5.88
N THR A 129 -37.19 41.51 6.35
CA THR A 129 -35.80 41.09 6.15
C THR A 129 -35.33 40.07 7.19
N SER A 130 -35.84 40.12 8.42
CA SER A 130 -35.47 39.20 9.50
C SER A 130 -36.31 37.92 9.58
N VAL A 131 -37.53 37.91 9.03
CA VAL A 131 -38.43 36.73 9.05
C VAL A 131 -38.06 35.68 7.98
N LEU A 132 -37.15 35.98 7.05
CA LEU A 132 -36.71 35.06 5.99
C LEU A 132 -35.19 35.14 5.78
N ASP A 133 -34.43 34.98 6.86
CA ASP A 133 -32.97 34.90 6.84
C ASP A 133 -32.54 33.49 6.35
N ASP A 134 -31.71 33.42 5.30
CA ASP A 134 -31.20 32.16 4.71
C ASP A 134 -30.37 31.33 5.72
N THR A 135 -30.01 31.94 6.86
CA THR A 135 -29.22 31.33 7.94
C THR A 135 -30.06 30.66 9.03
N ALA A 136 -31.40 30.78 8.99
CA ALA A 136 -32.29 30.09 9.93
C ALA A 136 -32.26 28.56 9.73
N ASP A 137 -32.39 27.79 10.81
CA ASP A 137 -32.25 26.32 10.75
C ASP A 137 -33.30 25.66 9.83
N ASP A 138 -34.49 26.25 9.70
CA ASP A 138 -35.60 25.76 8.86
C ASP A 138 -35.56 26.29 7.41
N SER A 139 -34.41 26.77 6.93
CA SER A 139 -34.29 27.22 5.53
C SER A 139 -34.36 26.03 4.55
N PRO A 140 -35.02 26.18 3.38
CA PRO A 140 -35.13 25.09 2.39
C PRO A 140 -33.79 24.51 1.94
N ARG A 141 -32.72 25.33 2.03
CA ARG A 141 -31.36 24.91 1.70
C ARG A 141 -30.76 24.02 2.79
N ARG A 142 -30.93 24.36 4.07
CA ARG A 142 -30.51 23.50 5.19
C ARG A 142 -31.36 22.25 5.33
N GLU A 143 -32.65 22.29 4.98
CA GLU A 143 -33.49 21.08 4.91
C GLU A 143 -33.00 20.11 3.82
N LEU A 144 -32.63 20.63 2.64
CA LEU A 144 -32.04 19.82 1.57
C LEU A 144 -30.68 19.24 1.99
N ASP A 145 -29.83 20.03 2.64
CA ASP A 145 -28.53 19.56 3.14
C ASP A 145 -28.70 18.47 4.22
N ARG A 146 -29.67 18.63 5.15
CA ARG A 146 -30.00 17.59 6.14
C ARG A 146 -30.53 16.32 5.49
N PHE A 147 -31.43 16.44 4.52
CA PHE A 147 -32.00 15.30 3.79
C PHE A 147 -30.92 14.57 2.95
N SER A 148 -30.06 15.32 2.27
CA SER A 148 -28.91 14.78 1.53
C SER A 148 -27.94 14.06 2.46
N THR A 149 -27.60 14.66 3.60
CA THR A 149 -26.72 14.04 4.61
C THR A 149 -27.32 12.75 5.15
N GLN A 150 -28.65 12.69 5.36
CA GLN A 150 -29.34 11.49 5.81
C GLN A 150 -29.30 10.37 4.77
N ILE A 151 -29.50 10.67 3.48
CA ILE A 151 -29.37 9.70 2.38
C ILE A 151 -27.91 9.23 2.25
N HIS A 152 -26.94 10.14 2.36
CA HIS A 152 -25.51 9.80 2.33
C HIS A 152 -25.13 8.85 3.46
N LYS A 153 -25.62 9.10 4.69
CA LYS A 153 -25.37 8.23 5.84
C LYS A 153 -25.94 6.82 5.63
N VAL A 154 -27.19 6.69 5.17
CA VAL A 154 -27.80 5.38 4.90
C VAL A 154 -27.06 4.64 3.78
N ARG A 155 -26.56 5.36 2.76
CA ARG A 155 -25.73 4.78 1.70
C ARG A 155 -24.43 4.20 2.25
N GLU A 156 -23.72 4.95 3.08
CA GLU A 156 -22.46 4.49 3.69
C GLU A 156 -22.69 3.26 4.59
N GLU A 157 -23.77 3.26 5.39
CA GLU A 157 -24.16 2.12 6.21
C GLU A 157 -24.48 0.88 5.36
N GLN A 158 -25.27 1.01 4.28
CA GLN A 158 -25.58 -0.10 3.38
C GLN A 158 -24.32 -0.64 2.67
N VAL A 159 -23.41 0.23 2.21
CA VAL A 159 -22.17 -0.20 1.54
C VAL A 159 -21.28 -0.97 2.51
N ALA A 160 -21.14 -0.49 3.75
CA ALA A 160 -20.38 -1.17 4.78
C ALA A 160 -20.96 -2.56 5.09
N GLU A 161 -22.27 -2.65 5.29
CA GLU A 161 -22.99 -3.89 5.60
C GLU A 161 -22.94 -4.92 4.46
N TRP A 162 -23.10 -4.47 3.22
CA TRP A 162 -22.96 -5.31 2.03
C TRP A 162 -21.53 -5.84 1.87
N THR A 163 -20.55 -4.96 1.96
CA THR A 163 -19.14 -5.31 1.74
C THR A 163 -18.64 -6.26 2.83
N ASP A 164 -19.05 -6.06 4.09
CA ASP A 164 -18.79 -6.98 5.20
C ASP A 164 -19.41 -8.37 4.93
N LEU A 165 -20.68 -8.42 4.51
CA LEU A 165 -21.36 -9.67 4.19
C LEU A 165 -20.67 -10.42 3.04
N GLU A 166 -20.31 -9.71 1.97
CA GLU A 166 -19.62 -10.28 0.80
C GLU A 166 -18.23 -10.81 1.19
N HIS A 167 -17.47 -10.04 1.98
CA HIS A 167 -16.17 -10.46 2.47
C HIS A 167 -16.26 -11.71 3.33
N GLN A 168 -17.17 -11.74 4.32
CA GLN A 168 -17.37 -12.91 5.17
C GLN A 168 -17.80 -14.16 4.39
N PHE A 169 -18.58 -13.99 3.31
CA PHE A 169 -18.96 -15.08 2.42
C PHE A 169 -17.77 -15.58 1.59
N LYS A 170 -16.98 -14.68 0.98
CA LYS A 170 -15.77 -15.02 0.21
C LYS A 170 -14.74 -15.77 1.04
N THR A 171 -14.48 -15.33 2.28
CA THR A 171 -13.58 -16.05 3.19
C THR A 171 -14.05 -17.49 3.43
N VAL A 172 -15.35 -17.70 3.67
CA VAL A 172 -15.91 -19.05 3.89
C VAL A 172 -15.93 -19.87 2.60
N GLN A 173 -16.05 -19.22 1.44
CA GLN A 173 -15.99 -19.86 0.13
C GLN A 173 -14.57 -20.36 -0.19
N GLU A 174 -13.54 -19.55 0.08
CA GLU A 174 -12.12 -19.89 -0.09
C GLU A 174 -11.69 -20.99 0.88
N GLU A 175 -12.04 -20.89 2.17
CA GLU A 175 -11.77 -21.92 3.18
C GLU A 175 -12.32 -23.30 2.80
N ARG A 176 -13.37 -23.34 1.98
CA ARG A 176 -14.12 -24.57 1.67
C ARG A 176 -14.10 -24.97 0.20
N GLY A 177 -13.33 -24.27 -0.64
CA GLY A 177 -13.07 -24.63 -2.04
C GLY A 177 -14.31 -24.72 -2.93
N TRP A 178 -15.34 -23.90 -2.68
CA TRP A 178 -16.59 -23.96 -3.45
C TRP A 178 -16.53 -23.11 -4.73
N LYS A 179 -16.82 -23.73 -5.89
CA LYS A 179 -16.60 -23.15 -7.23
C LYS A 179 -17.69 -22.20 -7.75
N GLY A 180 -18.64 -21.78 -6.90
CA GLY A 180 -19.66 -20.82 -7.32
C GLY A 180 -20.79 -21.44 -8.16
N SER A 181 -21.97 -20.83 -8.13
CA SER A 181 -23.01 -21.01 -9.15
C SER A 181 -23.50 -19.62 -9.58
N PRO A 182 -24.02 -19.44 -10.81
CA PRO A 182 -24.62 -18.16 -11.18
C PRO A 182 -25.86 -17.91 -10.30
N PRO A 183 -26.01 -16.73 -9.68
CA PRO A 183 -27.20 -16.40 -8.90
C PRO A 183 -28.42 -16.27 -9.82
N GLU A 184 -29.59 -16.62 -9.30
CA GLU A 184 -30.86 -16.48 -10.03
C GLU A 184 -31.40 -15.05 -9.90
N GLU A 185 -32.08 -14.53 -10.93
CA GLU A 185 -32.71 -13.22 -10.85
C GLU A 185 -33.92 -13.26 -9.88
N PRO A 186 -34.03 -12.31 -8.94
CA PRO A 186 -35.13 -12.31 -7.97
C PRO A 186 -36.49 -12.03 -8.63
N GLU A 187 -37.52 -12.80 -8.23
CA GLU A 187 -38.85 -12.82 -8.86
C GLU A 187 -39.67 -11.51 -8.70
N ARG A 188 -39.36 -10.66 -7.71
CA ARG A 188 -40.18 -9.47 -7.38
C ARG A 188 -39.33 -8.25 -7.01
N ARG A 189 -39.65 -7.12 -7.66
CA ARG A 189 -39.05 -5.82 -7.40
C ARG A 189 -39.79 -5.05 -6.29
N PRO A 190 -39.09 -4.53 -5.26
CA PRO A 190 -39.68 -3.62 -4.27
C PRO A 190 -40.11 -2.32 -4.95
N ARG A 191 -41.18 -1.70 -4.46
CA ARG A 191 -41.83 -0.55 -5.11
C ARG A 191 -41.52 0.78 -4.43
N THR A 192 -41.09 0.77 -3.18
CA THR A 192 -40.74 1.98 -2.42
C THR A 192 -39.34 1.89 -1.82
N ILE A 193 -38.77 3.04 -1.47
CA ILE A 193 -37.43 3.13 -0.88
C ILE A 193 -37.38 2.50 0.51
N GLU A 194 -38.46 2.64 1.30
CA GLU A 194 -38.58 2.05 2.63
C GLU A 194 -38.71 0.52 2.54
N GLU A 195 -39.53 0.01 1.61
CA GLU A 195 -39.65 -1.44 1.34
C GLU A 195 -38.30 -2.01 0.92
N THR A 196 -37.53 -1.26 0.10
CA THR A 196 -36.18 -1.67 -0.31
C THR A 196 -35.20 -1.72 0.86
N GLN A 197 -35.26 -0.74 1.77
CA GLN A 197 -34.40 -0.68 2.97
C GLN A 197 -34.73 -1.82 3.95
N GLU A 198 -36.01 -2.08 4.20
CA GLU A 198 -36.44 -3.18 5.07
C GLU A 198 -35.97 -4.53 4.52
N TRP A 199 -36.15 -4.76 3.22
CA TRP A 199 -35.69 -5.98 2.57
C TRP A 199 -34.18 -6.09 2.59
N PHE A 200 -33.45 -4.99 2.39
CA PHE A 200 -32.00 -4.97 2.47
C PHE A 200 -31.53 -5.45 3.86
N ASN A 201 -32.07 -4.85 4.92
CA ASN A 201 -31.72 -5.23 6.31
C ASN A 201 -32.08 -6.68 6.61
N GLU A 202 -33.27 -7.13 6.21
CA GLU A 202 -33.73 -8.51 6.40
C GLU A 202 -32.81 -9.52 5.69
N ARG A 203 -32.40 -9.22 4.45
CA ARG A 203 -31.53 -10.10 3.65
C ARG A 203 -30.09 -10.09 4.16
N VAL A 204 -29.58 -8.96 4.66
CA VAL A 204 -28.28 -8.88 5.34
C VAL A 204 -28.27 -9.73 6.61
N GLU A 205 -29.30 -9.62 7.46
CA GLU A 205 -29.41 -10.46 8.66
C GLU A 205 -29.55 -11.95 8.33
N ALA A 206 -30.37 -12.27 7.33
CA ALA A 206 -30.52 -13.64 6.84
C ALA A 206 -29.20 -14.20 6.30
N GLY A 207 -28.45 -13.39 5.53
CA GLY A 207 -27.12 -13.71 5.01
C GLY A 207 -26.12 -13.97 6.14
N ARG A 208 -26.01 -13.06 7.12
CA ARG A 208 -25.16 -13.23 8.31
C ARG A 208 -25.52 -14.47 9.12
N LYS A 209 -26.82 -14.78 9.26
CA LYS A 209 -27.30 -15.98 9.95
C LYS A 209 -26.90 -17.25 9.20
N GLN A 210 -27.00 -17.25 7.87
CA GLN A 210 -26.57 -18.38 7.03
C GLN A 210 -25.05 -18.57 7.03
N ILE A 211 -24.27 -17.49 6.97
CA ILE A 211 -22.80 -17.56 7.08
C ILE A 211 -22.39 -18.13 8.44
N ARG A 212 -23.03 -17.71 9.54
CA ARG A 212 -22.81 -18.30 10.86
C ARG A 212 -23.18 -19.79 10.89
N ALA A 213 -24.30 -20.17 10.29
CA ALA A 213 -24.72 -21.57 10.19
C ALA A 213 -23.68 -22.40 9.41
N LEU A 214 -23.21 -21.89 8.26
CA LEU A 214 -22.13 -22.49 7.45
C LEU A 214 -20.85 -22.69 8.26
N ARG A 215 -20.42 -21.66 9.00
CA ARG A 215 -19.24 -21.74 9.89
C ARG A 215 -19.39 -22.79 11.00
N SER A 216 -20.61 -23.01 11.50
CA SER A 216 -20.90 -23.96 12.58
C SER A 216 -20.98 -25.43 12.14
N LEU A 217 -21.09 -25.73 10.83
CA LEU A 217 -21.10 -27.11 10.33
C LEU A 217 -19.74 -27.79 10.55
N ILE A 218 -19.74 -28.80 11.43
CA ILE A 218 -18.54 -29.56 11.85
C ILE A 218 -18.17 -30.62 10.80
N MET A 219 -19.16 -31.31 10.23
CA MET A 219 -18.97 -32.43 9.31
C MET A 219 -18.05 -32.12 8.12
N PRO A 220 -18.19 -30.98 7.41
CA PRO A 220 -17.30 -30.65 6.30
C PRO A 220 -15.83 -30.41 6.70
N LYS A 221 -15.56 -29.89 7.91
CA LYS A 221 -14.19 -29.63 8.40
C LYS A 221 -13.39 -30.93 8.60
N LEU A 222 -14.07 -32.06 8.73
CA LEU A 222 -13.44 -33.37 8.88
C LEU A 222 -12.92 -33.93 7.55
N PHE A 223 -13.39 -33.41 6.41
CA PHE A 223 -13.00 -33.88 5.08
C PHE A 223 -11.95 -32.98 4.39
N LEU A 224 -11.39 -32.00 5.12
CA LEU A 224 -10.30 -31.14 4.65
C LEU A 224 -8.93 -31.69 5.06
N GLY A 225 -8.05 -31.89 4.06
CA GLY A 225 -6.68 -32.35 4.25
C GLY A 225 -6.57 -33.72 4.91
N VAL A 226 -5.57 -33.90 5.79
CA VAL A 226 -5.22 -35.18 6.44
C VAL A 226 -6.34 -35.74 7.34
N ARG A 227 -7.32 -34.92 7.72
CA ARG A 227 -8.43 -35.33 8.62
C ARG A 227 -9.41 -36.31 7.98
N SER A 228 -9.53 -36.31 6.65
CA SER A 228 -10.39 -37.26 5.92
C SER A 228 -9.91 -38.71 6.07
N LEU A 229 -8.58 -38.90 6.10
CA LEU A 229 -7.94 -40.19 6.38
C LEU A 229 -8.25 -40.65 7.81
N VAL A 230 -8.22 -39.73 8.78
CA VAL A 230 -8.55 -40.05 10.19
C VAL A 230 -10.01 -40.51 10.33
N VAL A 231 -10.96 -39.85 9.66
CA VAL A 231 -12.37 -40.29 9.65
C VAL A 231 -12.52 -41.69 9.03
N TYR A 232 -11.82 -41.94 7.93
CA TYR A 232 -11.80 -43.25 7.28
C TYR A 232 -11.29 -44.35 8.21
N PHE A 233 -10.16 -44.13 8.90
CA PHE A 233 -9.63 -45.11 9.85
C PHE A 233 -10.55 -45.32 11.05
N ILE A 234 -11.16 -44.27 11.60
CA ILE A 234 -12.14 -44.40 12.69
C ILE A 234 -13.37 -45.20 12.24
N ALA A 235 -13.90 -44.92 11.05
CA ALA A 235 -15.02 -45.66 10.46
C ALA A 235 -14.66 -47.13 10.20
N ALA A 236 -13.46 -47.39 9.70
CA ALA A 236 -12.98 -48.73 9.41
C ALA A 236 -12.81 -49.58 10.68
N ILE A 237 -12.30 -48.97 11.76
CA ILE A 237 -12.19 -49.60 13.08
C ILE A 237 -13.58 -49.84 13.68
N ALA A 238 -14.47 -48.85 13.60
CA ALA A 238 -15.83 -48.91 14.16
C ALA A 238 -16.71 -49.97 13.48
N ILE A 239 -16.44 -50.34 12.22
CA ILE A 239 -17.13 -51.42 11.50
C ILE A 239 -16.39 -52.75 11.68
N GLY A 240 -15.06 -52.74 11.59
CA GLY A 240 -14.24 -53.95 11.67
C GLY A 240 -14.25 -54.65 13.03
N ILE A 241 -14.22 -53.89 14.14
CA ILE A 241 -14.22 -54.47 15.50
C ILE A 241 -15.55 -55.19 15.82
N PRO A 242 -16.74 -54.57 15.61
CA PRO A 242 -18.00 -55.26 15.84
C PRO A 242 -18.21 -56.45 14.90
N PHE A 243 -17.76 -56.36 13.64
CA PHE A 243 -17.80 -57.47 12.70
C PHE A 243 -17.01 -58.67 13.22
N TYR A 244 -15.80 -58.42 13.76
CA TYR A 244 -14.98 -59.47 14.37
C TYR A 244 -15.62 -60.10 15.63
N LEU A 245 -16.30 -59.28 16.45
CA LEU A 245 -16.84 -59.71 17.75
C LEU A 245 -18.22 -60.36 17.68
N PHE A 246 -19.10 -59.91 16.78
CA PHE A 246 -20.53 -60.26 16.80
C PHE A 246 -21.02 -61.04 15.58
N VAL A 247 -20.24 -61.13 14.50
CA VAL A 247 -20.59 -61.95 13.34
C VAL A 247 -19.97 -63.33 13.51
N GLU A 248 -20.79 -64.36 13.54
CA GLU A 248 -20.30 -65.74 13.56
C GLU A 248 -19.90 -66.18 12.13
N PRO A 249 -18.75 -66.86 11.94
CA PRO A 249 -18.27 -67.29 10.61
C PRO A 249 -19.27 -68.16 9.81
N SER A 250 -20.16 -68.87 10.51
CA SER A 250 -21.23 -69.70 9.93
C SER A 250 -22.24 -68.87 9.13
N ALA A 251 -22.46 -67.60 9.48
CA ALA A 251 -23.40 -66.71 8.78
C ALA A 251 -22.96 -66.37 7.34
N LEU A 252 -21.67 -66.52 7.03
CA LEU A 252 -21.08 -66.31 5.70
C LEU A 252 -20.80 -67.63 4.96
N GLY A 253 -21.29 -68.76 5.47
CA GLY A 253 -21.12 -70.08 4.86
C GLY A 253 -19.72 -70.68 5.02
N MET A 254 -18.94 -70.20 5.99
CA MET A 254 -17.60 -70.72 6.29
C MET A 254 -17.64 -71.72 7.46
N ASP A 255 -17.35 -72.99 7.17
CA ASP A 255 -17.44 -74.13 8.11
C ASP A 255 -16.19 -74.30 9.01
N ALA A 256 -15.58 -73.19 9.45
CA ALA A 256 -14.30 -73.22 10.17
C ALA A 256 -14.36 -72.56 11.56
N THR A 257 -13.87 -73.29 12.56
CA THR A 257 -13.49 -72.78 13.89
C THR A 257 -12.52 -71.61 13.76
N LYS A 258 -12.62 -70.60 14.64
CA LYS A 258 -11.83 -69.35 14.66
C LYS A 258 -10.32 -69.57 14.46
N ASP A 259 -9.87 -69.67 13.21
CA ASP A 259 -8.46 -69.48 12.87
C ASP A 259 -8.21 -67.97 13.00
N ALA A 260 -7.50 -67.58 14.06
CA ALA A 260 -7.48 -66.20 14.53
C ALA A 260 -6.91 -65.21 13.49
N SER A 261 -6.07 -65.68 12.58
CA SER A 261 -5.45 -64.85 11.53
C SER A 261 -6.39 -64.60 10.35
N SER A 262 -7.06 -65.62 9.82
CA SER A 262 -7.94 -65.46 8.65
C SER A 262 -9.20 -64.67 8.98
N TRP A 263 -9.79 -64.87 10.16
CA TRP A 263 -10.95 -64.09 10.60
C TRP A 263 -10.62 -62.63 10.91
N ALA A 264 -9.40 -62.36 11.42
CA ALA A 264 -8.92 -61.00 11.63
C ALA A 264 -8.71 -60.26 10.30
N VAL A 265 -8.18 -60.94 9.27
CA VAL A 265 -8.03 -60.37 7.93
C VAL A 265 -9.40 -60.11 7.29
N ALA A 266 -10.34 -61.06 7.35
CA ALA A 266 -11.70 -60.86 6.82
C ALA A 266 -12.42 -59.68 7.51
N SER A 267 -12.22 -59.51 8.82
CA SER A 267 -12.78 -58.39 9.58
C SER A 267 -12.09 -57.05 9.27
N ALA A 268 -10.78 -57.05 9.02
CA ALA A 268 -10.03 -55.87 8.60
C ALA A 268 -10.41 -55.41 7.19
N VAL A 269 -10.59 -56.34 6.25
CA VAL A 269 -11.05 -56.06 4.88
C VAL A 269 -12.48 -55.53 4.89
N SER A 270 -13.37 -56.15 5.68
CA SER A 270 -14.75 -55.67 5.85
C SER A 270 -14.80 -54.29 6.53
N GLY A 271 -13.92 -54.05 7.50
CA GLY A 271 -13.71 -52.73 8.12
C GLY A 271 -13.24 -51.69 7.11
N ALA A 272 -12.23 -51.98 6.31
CA ALA A 272 -11.72 -51.07 5.27
C ALA A 272 -12.79 -50.76 4.22
N ALA A 273 -13.47 -51.77 3.68
CA ALA A 273 -14.52 -51.59 2.67
C ALA A 273 -15.76 -50.85 3.24
N GLY A 274 -16.22 -51.24 4.43
CA GLY A 274 -17.33 -50.58 5.11
C GLY A 274 -16.98 -49.16 5.55
N GLY A 275 -15.75 -48.95 6.02
CA GLY A 275 -15.20 -47.65 6.38
C GLY A 275 -15.12 -46.72 5.18
N LEU A 276 -14.69 -47.22 4.02
CA LEU A 276 -14.66 -46.47 2.76
C LEU A 276 -16.08 -46.06 2.35
N LEU A 277 -17.02 -47.01 2.37
CA LEU A 277 -18.40 -46.78 1.98
C LEU A 277 -19.10 -45.78 2.92
N LEU A 278 -18.92 -45.92 4.24
CA LEU A 278 -19.46 -44.99 5.23
C LEU A 278 -18.83 -43.59 5.07
N THR A 279 -17.53 -43.51 4.81
CA THR A 279 -16.82 -42.25 4.58
C THR A 279 -17.32 -41.58 3.29
N LEU A 280 -17.57 -42.35 2.22
CA LEU A 280 -18.14 -41.88 0.96
C LEU A 280 -19.58 -41.38 1.14
N VAL A 281 -20.40 -42.10 1.91
CA VAL A 281 -21.78 -41.69 2.24
C VAL A 281 -21.78 -40.42 3.11
N MET A 282 -20.89 -40.32 4.11
CA MET A 282 -20.76 -39.11 4.92
C MET A 282 -20.22 -37.93 4.11
N TYR A 283 -19.28 -38.16 3.19
CA TYR A 283 -18.75 -37.14 2.30
C TYR A 283 -19.82 -36.62 1.32
N THR A 284 -20.60 -37.52 0.72
CA THR A 284 -21.70 -37.13 -0.19
C THR A 284 -22.80 -36.37 0.52
N LEU A 285 -23.22 -36.81 1.72
CA LEU A 285 -24.17 -36.07 2.55
C LEU A 285 -23.63 -34.70 2.98
N ALA A 286 -22.36 -34.61 3.36
CA ALA A 286 -21.71 -33.35 3.73
C ALA A 286 -21.59 -32.39 2.53
N SER A 287 -21.24 -32.91 1.35
CA SER A 287 -21.13 -32.15 0.10
C SER A 287 -22.49 -31.62 -0.37
N MET A 288 -23.54 -32.45 -0.31
CA MET A 288 -24.90 -32.02 -0.66
C MET A 288 -25.39 -30.92 0.29
N GLN A 289 -25.25 -31.11 1.60
CA GLN A 289 -25.67 -30.13 2.61
C GLN A 289 -24.89 -28.81 2.51
N GLN A 290 -23.59 -28.86 2.18
CA GLN A 290 -22.80 -27.67 1.88
C GLN A 290 -23.27 -26.96 0.62
N SER A 291 -23.44 -27.69 -0.48
CA SER A 291 -23.74 -27.08 -1.78
C SER A 291 -25.04 -26.27 -1.76
N ASP A 292 -26.06 -26.74 -1.04
CA ASP A 292 -27.34 -26.02 -0.91
C ASP A 292 -27.23 -24.81 0.03
N ALA A 293 -26.47 -24.91 1.12
CA ALA A 293 -26.25 -23.80 2.02
C ALA A 293 -25.39 -22.70 1.37
N PHE A 294 -24.38 -23.06 0.59
CA PHE A 294 -23.57 -22.12 -0.19
C PHE A 294 -24.39 -21.42 -1.27
N ARG A 295 -25.23 -22.16 -2.03
CA ARG A 295 -26.13 -21.56 -3.02
C ARG A 295 -27.09 -20.55 -2.40
N ARG A 296 -27.73 -20.89 -1.28
CA ARG A 296 -28.63 -19.95 -0.56
C ARG A 296 -27.91 -18.70 -0.08
N THR A 297 -26.69 -18.86 0.42
CA THR A 297 -25.91 -17.72 0.92
C THR A 297 -25.44 -16.84 -0.23
N GLN A 298 -24.99 -17.42 -1.34
CA GLN A 298 -24.63 -16.67 -2.54
C GLN A 298 -25.84 -15.91 -3.11
N GLN A 299 -27.02 -16.52 -3.09
CA GLN A 299 -28.27 -15.89 -3.54
C GLN A 299 -28.63 -14.68 -2.66
N LEU A 300 -28.58 -14.83 -1.33
CA LEU A 300 -28.83 -13.73 -0.38
C LEU A 300 -27.83 -12.59 -0.58
N THR A 301 -26.55 -12.93 -0.77
CA THR A 301 -25.50 -11.95 -1.07
C THR A 301 -25.82 -11.23 -2.39
N ALA A 302 -26.12 -11.94 -3.48
CA ALA A 302 -26.51 -11.31 -4.75
C ALA A 302 -27.75 -10.40 -4.63
N GLU A 303 -28.76 -10.81 -3.86
CA GLU A 303 -29.96 -10.01 -3.62
C GLU A 303 -29.69 -8.73 -2.80
N VAL A 304 -28.78 -8.77 -1.83
CA VAL A 304 -28.39 -7.57 -1.05
C VAL A 304 -27.74 -6.53 -1.96
N ASN A 305 -26.83 -6.94 -2.85
CA ASN A 305 -26.25 -6.05 -3.85
C ASN A 305 -27.32 -5.46 -4.79
N TRP A 306 -28.23 -6.31 -5.27
CA TRP A 306 -29.31 -5.89 -6.15
C TRP A 306 -30.26 -4.90 -5.47
N LEU A 307 -30.63 -5.12 -4.21
CA LEU A 307 -31.44 -4.20 -3.41
C LEU A 307 -30.72 -2.87 -3.17
N HIS A 308 -29.42 -2.89 -2.92
CA HIS A 308 -28.61 -1.66 -2.81
C HIS A 308 -28.66 -0.83 -4.09
N GLN A 309 -28.50 -1.47 -5.27
CA GLN A 309 -28.58 -0.79 -6.56
C GLN A 309 -29.97 -0.19 -6.83
N ILE A 310 -31.04 -0.87 -6.44
CA ILE A 310 -32.40 -0.35 -6.57
C ILE A 310 -32.63 0.82 -5.60
N TRP A 311 -32.15 0.70 -4.36
CA TRP A 311 -32.24 1.76 -3.36
C TRP A 311 -31.54 3.04 -3.83
N LEU A 312 -30.34 2.93 -4.44
CA LEU A 312 -29.64 4.06 -5.05
C LEU A 312 -30.46 4.76 -6.14
N GLY A 313 -31.22 4.00 -6.93
CA GLY A 313 -32.14 4.53 -7.92
C GLY A 313 -33.25 5.36 -7.29
N TYR A 314 -33.93 4.82 -6.28
CA TYR A 314 -35.00 5.54 -5.57
C TYR A 314 -34.49 6.71 -4.74
N ALA A 315 -33.32 6.59 -4.11
CA ALA A 315 -32.69 7.66 -3.35
C ALA A 315 -32.35 8.86 -4.24
N ARG A 316 -31.89 8.60 -5.47
CA ARG A 316 -31.63 9.65 -6.45
C ARG A 316 -32.91 10.34 -6.91
N GLU A 317 -33.95 9.58 -7.21
CA GLU A 317 -35.26 10.12 -7.58
C GLU A 317 -35.87 10.98 -6.46
N GLN A 318 -35.82 10.53 -5.20
CA GLN A 318 -36.28 11.34 -4.07
C GLN A 318 -35.43 12.59 -3.82
N LEU A 319 -34.11 12.51 -4.00
CA LEU A 319 -33.23 13.67 -3.86
C LEU A 319 -33.55 14.73 -4.93
N ASP A 320 -33.73 14.30 -6.18
CA ASP A 320 -34.06 15.17 -7.31
C ASP A 320 -35.46 15.81 -7.12
N ASP A 321 -36.46 15.03 -6.68
CA ASP A 321 -37.80 15.53 -6.36
C ASP A 321 -37.78 16.54 -5.21
N LYS A 322 -36.99 16.25 -4.16
CA LYS A 322 -36.92 17.12 -2.98
C LYS A 322 -36.13 18.40 -3.26
N GLN A 323 -35.10 18.32 -4.10
CA GLN A 323 -34.40 19.47 -4.64
C GLN A 323 -35.32 20.34 -5.49
N ALA A 324 -36.12 19.75 -6.38
CA ALA A 324 -37.11 20.48 -7.18
C ALA A 324 -38.20 21.15 -6.32
N GLU A 325 -38.67 20.48 -5.25
CA GLU A 325 -39.61 21.06 -4.29
C GLU A 325 -39.00 22.24 -3.52
N CYS A 326 -37.76 22.11 -3.05
CA CYS A 326 -37.04 23.17 -2.34
C CYS A 326 -36.79 24.38 -3.25
N GLU A 327 -36.35 24.16 -4.49
CA GLU A 327 -36.16 25.24 -5.47
C GLU A 327 -37.47 25.96 -5.82
N LYS A 328 -38.59 25.23 -5.88
CA LYS A 328 -39.91 25.81 -6.14
C LYS A 328 -40.38 26.63 -4.94
N ARG A 329 -40.17 26.17 -3.71
CA ARG A 329 -40.46 26.92 -2.47
C ARG A 329 -39.57 28.15 -2.31
N GLN A 330 -38.28 28.03 -2.59
CA GLN A 330 -37.34 29.15 -2.55
C GLN A 330 -37.74 30.23 -3.56
N ARG A 331 -38.09 29.84 -4.79
CA ARG A 331 -38.62 30.77 -5.80
C ARG A 331 -39.96 31.39 -5.38
N ALA A 332 -40.83 30.65 -4.70
CA ALA A 332 -42.08 31.19 -4.16
C ALA A 332 -41.84 32.20 -3.03
N MET A 333 -40.92 31.91 -2.10
CA MET A 333 -40.56 32.81 -0.99
C MET A 333 -39.93 34.12 -1.50
N ILE A 334 -39.03 34.05 -2.48
CA ILE A 334 -38.43 35.24 -3.11
C ILE A 334 -39.51 36.08 -3.81
N LYS A 335 -40.42 35.44 -4.55
CA LYS A 335 -41.53 36.13 -5.23
C LYS A 335 -42.55 36.71 -4.25
N GLU A 336 -42.73 36.09 -3.08
CA GLU A 336 -43.58 36.60 -2.00
C GLU A 336 -42.93 37.80 -1.28
N ARG A 337 -41.60 37.76 -1.08
CA ARG A 337 -40.78 38.90 -0.60
C ARG A 337 -40.97 40.12 -1.50
N GLU A 338 -40.76 39.97 -2.81
CA GLU A 338 -40.89 41.08 -3.78
C GLU A 338 -42.32 41.64 -3.85
N ASN A 339 -43.35 40.79 -3.82
CA ASN A 339 -44.74 41.24 -3.87
C ASN A 339 -45.22 41.91 -2.56
N LYS A 340 -44.71 41.48 -1.40
CA LYS A 340 -45.02 42.10 -0.09
C LYS A 340 -44.35 43.46 0.05
N LEU A 341 -43.07 43.59 -0.33
CA LEU A 341 -42.36 44.87 -0.37
C LEU A 341 -43.05 45.88 -1.30
N ARG A 342 -43.41 45.48 -2.53
CA ARG A 342 -44.07 46.37 -3.50
C ARG A 342 -45.45 46.86 -3.04
N ARG A 343 -46.30 45.98 -2.50
CA ARG A 343 -47.62 46.36 -1.97
C ARG A 343 -47.51 47.27 -0.74
N PHE A 344 -46.46 47.08 0.07
CA PHE A 344 -46.20 47.90 1.25
C PHE A 344 -45.74 49.31 0.88
N GLU A 345 -44.81 49.44 -0.08
CA GLU A 345 -44.38 50.74 -0.61
C GLU A 345 -45.52 51.54 -1.23
N GLU A 346 -46.38 50.89 -2.02
CA GLU A 346 -47.57 51.52 -2.62
C GLU A 346 -48.57 52.01 -1.56
N THR A 347 -48.77 51.24 -0.48
CA THR A 347 -49.70 51.59 0.61
C THR A 347 -49.13 52.68 1.53
N HIS A 348 -47.82 52.64 1.80
CA HIS A 348 -47.12 53.66 2.59
C HIS A 348 -47.16 55.02 1.89
N THR A 349 -46.84 55.05 0.59
CA THR A 349 -46.80 56.29 -0.20
C THR A 349 -48.18 56.93 -0.31
N ARG A 350 -49.23 56.11 -0.45
CA ARG A 350 -50.62 56.59 -0.46
C ARG A 350 -51.05 57.19 0.88
N LYS A 351 -50.75 56.54 2.01
CA LYS A 351 -51.11 57.02 3.35
C LYS A 351 -50.33 58.29 3.74
N LEU A 352 -49.06 58.38 3.37
CA LEU A 352 -48.23 59.57 3.61
C LEU A 352 -48.82 60.80 2.91
N ASN A 353 -49.25 60.64 1.64
CA ASN A 353 -49.88 61.71 0.87
C ASN A 353 -51.26 62.12 1.42
N GLU A 354 -52.05 61.18 1.97
CA GLU A 354 -53.31 61.48 2.65
C GLU A 354 -53.11 62.28 3.96
N ILE A 355 -52.09 61.91 4.77
CA ILE A 355 -51.74 62.62 6.03
C ILE A 355 -51.25 64.05 5.73
N GLN A 356 -50.36 64.22 4.75
CA GLN A 356 -49.83 65.52 4.36
C GLN A 356 -50.92 66.44 3.80
N SER A 357 -51.80 65.92 2.94
CA SER A 357 -52.90 66.70 2.36
C SER A 357 -53.93 67.14 3.41
N ARG A 358 -54.19 66.32 4.45
CA ARG A 358 -55.07 66.67 5.56
C ARG A 358 -54.47 67.73 6.47
N ARG A 359 -53.21 67.54 6.88
CA ARG A 359 -52.44 68.51 7.69
C ARG A 359 -52.47 69.89 7.05
N ASP A 360 -52.14 69.96 5.78
CA ASP A 360 -52.04 71.24 5.08
C ASP A 360 -53.41 71.93 4.93
N ARG A 361 -54.52 71.18 4.87
CA ARG A 361 -55.87 71.75 4.86
C ARG A 361 -56.27 72.31 6.23
N GLU A 362 -56.05 71.56 7.30
CA GLU A 362 -56.45 71.93 8.67
C GLU A 362 -55.61 73.10 9.22
N ILE A 363 -54.31 73.15 8.90
CA ILE A 363 -53.44 74.30 9.24
C ILE A 363 -53.94 75.57 8.54
N ARG A 364 -54.25 75.50 7.23
CA ARG A 364 -54.72 76.67 6.47
C ARG A 364 -56.05 77.24 6.99
N GLU A 365 -56.97 76.38 7.45
CA GLU A 365 -58.26 76.79 8.01
C GLU A 365 -58.12 77.45 9.40
N GLU A 366 -57.24 76.92 10.27
CA GLU A 366 -56.99 77.48 11.61
C GLU A 366 -56.14 78.76 11.56
N GLU A 367 -55.13 78.82 10.68
CA GLU A 367 -54.33 80.03 10.45
C GLU A 367 -55.18 81.19 9.95
N GLN A 368 -56.14 80.96 9.04
CA GLN A 368 -57.04 82.01 8.57
C GLN A 368 -57.95 82.55 9.69
N ARG A 369 -58.41 81.67 10.59
CA ARG A 369 -59.30 82.03 11.71
C ARG A 369 -58.58 82.83 12.79
N HIS A 370 -57.42 82.38 13.26
CA HIS A 370 -56.63 83.11 14.24
C HIS A 370 -56.08 84.41 13.68
N ALA A 371 -55.60 84.40 12.43
CA ALA A 371 -55.11 85.62 11.82
C ALA A 371 -56.20 86.71 11.77
N GLN A 372 -57.49 86.38 11.68
CA GLN A 372 -58.56 87.38 11.71
C GLN A 372 -58.83 87.92 13.14
N ALA A 373 -58.86 87.06 14.16
CA ALA A 373 -59.11 87.44 15.55
C ALA A 373 -57.91 88.15 16.24
N ASP A 374 -56.69 87.67 16.00
CA ASP A 374 -55.44 88.23 16.53
C ASP A 374 -55.14 89.61 15.91
N ARG A 375 -55.51 89.83 14.64
CA ARG A 375 -55.37 91.13 13.97
C ARG A 375 -56.27 92.21 14.56
N GLU A 376 -57.50 91.90 14.93
CA GLU A 376 -58.41 92.91 15.51
C GLU A 376 -58.05 93.29 16.96
N LEU A 377 -57.66 92.32 17.81
CA LEU A 377 -57.31 92.56 19.21
C LEU A 377 -55.90 93.16 19.39
N ASN A 378 -54.88 92.68 18.66
CA ASN A 378 -53.54 93.26 18.75
C ASN A 378 -53.45 94.63 18.09
N MET A 379 -54.25 94.96 17.07
CA MET A 379 -54.19 96.30 16.46
C MET A 379 -54.63 97.40 17.44
N GLN A 380 -55.56 97.09 18.35
CA GLN A 380 -56.05 98.05 19.35
C GLN A 380 -55.12 98.22 20.56
N MET A 381 -54.48 97.14 21.04
CA MET A 381 -53.46 97.24 22.10
C MET A 381 -52.13 97.77 21.57
N ARG A 382 -51.67 97.30 20.41
CA ARG A 382 -50.41 97.77 19.81
C ARG A 382 -50.45 99.27 19.55
N ASN A 383 -51.51 99.84 19.01
CA ASN A 383 -51.50 101.29 18.77
C ASN A 383 -51.32 102.13 20.06
N ALA A 384 -51.71 101.61 21.23
CA ALA A 384 -51.53 102.28 22.52
C ALA A 384 -50.21 101.92 23.24
N LEU A 385 -49.81 100.64 23.27
CA LEU A 385 -48.52 100.21 23.84
C LEU A 385 -47.35 100.67 22.97
N THR A 386 -47.44 100.47 21.65
CA THR A 386 -46.36 100.77 20.69
C THR A 386 -45.97 102.25 20.69
N SER A 387 -46.88 103.20 20.96
CA SER A 387 -46.47 104.61 21.09
C SER A 387 -45.65 104.92 22.35
N ALA A 388 -45.79 104.15 23.42
CA ALA A 388 -45.09 104.33 24.70
C ALA A 388 -43.86 103.42 24.82
N GLU A 389 -43.98 102.19 24.34
CA GLU A 389 -42.94 101.17 24.29
C GLU A 389 -41.89 101.49 23.20
N ASP A 390 -42.25 102.01 22.02
CA ASP A 390 -41.26 102.32 20.96
C ASP A 390 -40.21 103.34 21.44
N THR A 391 -40.62 104.30 22.27
CA THR A 391 -39.73 105.37 22.76
C THR A 391 -38.75 104.85 23.83
N HIS A 392 -39.10 103.81 24.58
CA HIS A 392 -38.21 103.19 25.59
C HIS A 392 -37.45 101.97 25.06
N GLN A 393 -38.12 101.10 24.32
CA GLN A 393 -37.49 99.91 23.74
C GLN A 393 -36.41 100.30 22.73
N GLN A 394 -36.51 101.38 21.96
CA GLN A 394 -35.40 101.78 21.08
C GLN A 394 -34.11 102.09 21.86
N ALA A 395 -34.20 102.72 23.02
CA ALA A 395 -33.04 103.03 23.86
C ALA A 395 -32.51 101.79 24.60
N ARG A 396 -33.40 100.92 25.10
CA ARG A 396 -33.03 99.76 25.90
C ARG A 396 -32.61 98.54 25.05
N GLN A 397 -33.30 98.28 23.94
CA GLN A 397 -32.96 97.17 23.03
C GLN A 397 -31.62 97.39 22.31
N ALA A 398 -31.21 98.61 21.99
CA ALA A 398 -29.91 98.84 21.36
C ALA A 398 -28.75 98.35 22.25
N ILE A 399 -28.85 98.57 23.57
CA ILE A 399 -27.84 98.19 24.57
C ILE A 399 -27.96 96.69 24.92
N GLU A 400 -29.18 96.19 25.11
CA GLU A 400 -29.43 94.81 25.56
C GLU A 400 -29.25 93.77 24.43
N GLN A 401 -29.60 94.09 23.17
CA GLN A 401 -29.39 93.19 22.03
C GLN A 401 -27.91 92.98 21.69
N TYR A 402 -27.08 94.02 21.82
CA TYR A 402 -25.65 93.94 21.55
C TYR A 402 -24.96 92.92 22.49
N TRP A 403 -25.20 93.03 23.79
CA TRP A 403 -24.54 92.16 24.79
C TRP A 403 -25.15 90.76 24.89
N ILE A 404 -26.46 90.59 24.67
CA ILE A 404 -27.11 89.25 24.66
C ILE A 404 -26.67 88.44 23.44
N ALA A 405 -26.51 89.07 22.26
CA ALA A 405 -26.00 88.39 21.07
C ALA A 405 -24.55 87.92 21.27
N GLU A 406 -23.69 88.76 21.85
CA GLU A 406 -22.26 88.48 22.02
C GLU A 406 -21.97 87.40 23.08
N THR A 407 -22.68 87.45 24.21
CA THR A 407 -22.53 86.43 25.27
C THR A 407 -23.17 85.09 24.90
N SER A 408 -24.29 85.09 24.16
CA SER A 408 -24.95 83.86 23.67
C SER A 408 -24.13 83.16 22.60
N ARG A 409 -23.54 83.89 21.65
CA ARG A 409 -22.62 83.32 20.64
C ARG A 409 -21.44 82.62 21.29
N THR A 410 -20.78 83.28 22.24
CA THR A 410 -19.58 82.75 22.88
C THR A 410 -19.87 81.52 23.75
N ARG A 411 -21.02 81.48 24.45
CA ARG A 411 -21.48 80.28 25.19
C ARG A 411 -21.82 79.11 24.28
N GLN A 412 -22.48 79.37 23.16
CA GLN A 412 -22.88 78.33 22.23
C GLN A 412 -21.66 77.72 21.53
N SER A 413 -20.68 78.54 21.11
CA SER A 413 -19.41 78.06 20.56
C SER A 413 -18.60 77.18 21.53
N LEU A 414 -18.63 77.48 22.84
CA LEU A 414 -17.98 76.63 23.85
C LEU A 414 -18.70 75.28 24.02
N ALA A 415 -20.04 75.28 24.06
CA ALA A 415 -20.85 74.08 24.24
C ALA A 415 -20.91 73.16 22.99
N ASP A 416 -20.75 73.73 21.79
CA ASP A 416 -20.62 72.97 20.55
C ASP A 416 -19.22 72.34 20.44
N TYR A 417 -18.15 73.09 20.74
CA TYR A 417 -16.77 72.60 20.74
C TYR A 417 -16.55 71.42 21.73
N GLN A 418 -17.08 71.50 22.95
CA GLN A 418 -17.00 70.41 23.93
C GLN A 418 -17.73 69.14 23.47
N ARG A 419 -18.88 69.27 22.80
CA ARG A 419 -19.64 68.12 22.27
C ARG A 419 -18.95 67.46 21.09
N ASP A 420 -18.35 68.24 20.19
CA ASP A 420 -17.65 67.72 19.02
C ASP A 420 -16.34 67.02 19.43
N ARG A 421 -15.59 67.57 20.40
CA ARG A 421 -14.40 66.92 20.96
C ARG A 421 -14.72 65.57 21.61
N GLN A 422 -15.80 65.49 22.39
CA GLN A 422 -16.22 64.23 23.04
C GLN A 422 -16.69 63.18 22.02
N ARG A 423 -17.33 63.58 20.93
CA ARG A 423 -17.72 62.67 19.85
C ARG A 423 -16.51 62.12 19.09
N ALA A 424 -15.52 62.96 18.79
CA ALA A 424 -14.27 62.55 18.14
C ALA A 424 -13.47 61.58 19.03
N GLU A 425 -13.35 61.87 20.33
CA GLU A 425 -12.66 60.99 21.29
C GLU A 425 -13.30 59.58 21.35
N LEU A 426 -14.63 59.50 21.35
CA LEU A 426 -15.36 58.22 21.34
C LEU A 426 -15.23 57.46 20.02
N ALA A 427 -15.19 58.17 18.89
CA ALA A 427 -15.03 57.56 17.56
C ALA A 427 -13.62 56.98 17.38
N ASP A 428 -12.58 57.77 17.65
CA ASP A 428 -11.17 57.35 17.53
C ASP A 428 -10.85 56.18 18.49
N TRP A 429 -11.41 56.20 19.70
CA TRP A 429 -11.28 55.09 20.64
C TRP A 429 -11.97 53.81 20.16
N SER A 430 -13.15 53.94 19.54
CA SER A 430 -13.87 52.78 19.00
C SER A 430 -13.14 52.16 17.81
N GLU A 431 -12.55 52.97 16.93
CA GLU A 431 -11.76 52.53 15.79
C GLU A 431 -10.51 51.76 16.26
N LEU A 432 -9.72 52.35 17.16
CA LEU A 432 -8.54 51.72 17.77
C LEU A 432 -8.89 50.36 18.39
N LYS A 433 -9.97 50.31 19.18
CA LYS A 433 -10.41 49.07 19.82
C LYS A 433 -10.82 48.01 18.80
N ASN A 434 -11.56 48.39 17.76
CA ASN A 434 -12.03 47.45 16.75
C ASN A 434 -10.88 46.86 15.93
N ASP A 435 -9.92 47.69 15.50
CA ASP A 435 -8.76 47.27 14.72
C ASP A 435 -7.86 46.31 15.53
N TRP A 436 -7.57 46.65 16.78
CA TRP A 436 -6.78 45.79 17.66
C TRP A 436 -7.48 44.45 17.94
N MET A 437 -8.77 44.49 18.30
CA MET A 437 -9.52 43.26 18.60
C MET A 437 -9.67 42.38 17.36
N SER A 438 -9.81 42.96 16.16
CA SER A 438 -9.85 42.20 14.91
C SER A 438 -8.52 41.49 14.65
N ALA A 439 -7.39 42.21 14.75
CA ALA A 439 -6.06 41.63 14.54
C ALA A 439 -5.74 40.53 15.57
N TYR A 440 -6.08 40.73 16.85
CA TYR A 440 -5.91 39.70 17.88
C TYR A 440 -6.79 38.48 17.65
N ASN A 441 -8.08 38.66 17.32
CA ASN A 441 -8.98 37.54 17.06
C ASN A 441 -8.54 36.73 15.84
N GLN A 442 -8.03 37.39 14.79
CA GLN A 442 -7.47 36.71 13.63
C GLN A 442 -6.26 35.85 14.02
N PHE A 443 -5.30 36.41 14.77
CA PHE A 443 -4.17 35.64 15.29
C PHE A 443 -4.62 34.45 16.14
N HIS A 444 -5.55 34.66 17.09
CA HIS A 444 -6.08 33.59 17.94
C HIS A 444 -6.74 32.47 17.12
N SER A 445 -7.54 32.83 16.11
CA SER A 445 -8.20 31.86 15.23
C SER A 445 -7.19 31.05 14.40
N SER A 446 -6.17 31.70 13.81
CA SER A 446 -5.14 30.99 13.05
C SER A 446 -4.32 30.05 13.93
N VAL A 447 -4.01 30.43 15.18
CA VAL A 447 -3.34 29.53 16.14
C VAL A 447 -4.24 28.34 16.50
N ALA A 448 -5.56 28.55 16.65
CA ALA A 448 -6.50 27.48 16.94
C ALA A 448 -6.62 26.49 15.77
N GLU A 449 -6.73 26.99 14.54
CA GLU A 449 -6.74 26.19 13.30
C GLU A 449 -5.47 25.33 13.18
N LEU A 450 -4.30 25.94 13.37
CA LEU A 450 -3.01 25.22 13.33
C LEU A 450 -2.92 24.09 14.37
N ASN A 451 -3.48 24.30 15.56
CA ASN A 451 -3.51 23.27 16.59
C ASN A 451 -4.50 22.15 16.25
N SER A 452 -5.66 22.47 15.66
CA SER A 452 -6.63 21.46 15.20
C SER A 452 -6.06 20.61 14.07
N ASP A 453 -5.44 21.23 13.07
CA ASP A 453 -4.79 20.53 11.96
C ASP A 453 -3.64 19.64 12.46
N SER A 454 -2.83 20.18 13.38
CA SER A 454 -1.76 19.40 14.02
C SER A 454 -2.29 18.22 14.81
N GLN A 455 -3.45 18.30 15.47
CA GLN A 455 -4.03 17.17 16.21
C GLN A 455 -4.59 16.09 15.29
N LEU A 456 -5.16 16.47 14.13
CA LEU A 456 -5.63 15.55 13.12
C LEU A 456 -4.48 14.78 12.45
N GLN A 457 -3.39 15.48 12.13
CA GLN A 457 -2.20 14.87 11.50
C GLN A 457 -1.32 14.12 12.51
N PHE A 458 -1.20 14.62 13.74
CA PHE A 458 -0.35 14.04 14.78
C PHE A 458 -1.17 13.74 16.05
N PRO A 459 -2.03 12.70 16.02
CA PRO A 459 -2.85 12.33 17.17
C PRO A 459 -1.99 11.95 18.39
N ALA A 460 -2.60 12.00 19.58
CA ALA A 460 -1.96 11.61 20.82
C ALA A 460 -1.60 10.11 20.82
N TRP A 461 -0.59 9.74 21.62
CA TRP A 461 -0.05 8.37 21.64
C TRP A 461 -1.08 7.28 21.97
N ASP A 462 -2.03 7.58 22.85
CA ASP A 462 -3.10 6.69 23.26
C ASP A 462 -4.04 6.36 22.09
N GLN A 463 -4.46 7.39 21.33
CA GLN A 463 -5.29 7.26 20.14
C GLN A 463 -4.58 6.52 19.01
N LEU A 464 -3.28 6.78 18.82
CA LEU A 464 -2.46 6.05 17.84
C LEU A 464 -2.46 4.56 18.13
N SER A 465 -2.25 4.14 19.38
CA SER A 465 -2.13 2.69 19.65
C SER A 465 -3.37 1.85 19.33
N THR A 466 -4.56 2.44 19.40
CA THR A 466 -5.84 1.78 19.13
C THR A 466 -6.23 1.87 17.66
N LEU A 467 -6.00 3.02 17.02
CA LEU A 467 -6.47 3.33 15.65
C LEU A 467 -5.37 3.35 14.58
N TRP A 468 -4.10 3.11 14.95
CA TRP A 468 -3.00 3.18 13.99
C TRP A 468 -3.21 2.21 12.83
N MET A 469 -3.15 2.78 11.63
CA MET A 469 -3.11 2.11 10.34
C MET A 469 -1.88 2.60 9.58
N PRO A 470 -1.24 1.75 8.76
CA PRO A 470 -0.10 2.17 7.94
C PRO A 470 -0.45 3.36 7.04
N SER A 471 0.37 4.41 7.06
CA SER A 471 0.20 5.53 6.13
C SER A 471 0.59 5.10 4.72
N GLY A 472 -0.14 5.60 3.71
CA GLY A 472 0.21 5.41 2.29
C GLY A 472 1.16 6.49 1.75
N THR A 473 1.27 7.62 2.45
CA THR A 473 2.02 8.81 2.02
C THR A 473 3.01 9.25 3.10
N THR A 474 4.08 9.91 2.66
CA THR A 474 5.09 10.50 3.52
C THR A 474 4.59 11.86 4.04
N PRO A 475 4.70 12.17 5.35
CA PRO A 475 4.21 13.44 5.90
C PRO A 475 5.12 14.61 5.47
N SER A 476 4.55 15.82 5.36
CA SER A 476 5.31 17.05 5.04
C SER A 476 6.00 17.67 6.26
N PHE A 477 5.59 17.28 7.47
CA PHE A 477 6.12 17.79 8.72
C PHE A 477 6.15 16.69 9.78
N LEU A 478 6.96 16.86 10.80
CA LEU A 478 7.04 15.98 11.97
C LEU A 478 6.87 16.80 13.23
N LYS A 479 5.82 16.51 14.00
CA LYS A 479 5.63 17.11 15.32
C LYS A 479 6.56 16.48 16.36
N PHE A 480 7.25 17.30 17.15
CA PHE A 480 8.14 16.84 18.23
C PHE A 480 7.89 17.49 19.59
N GLY A 481 7.03 18.51 19.63
CA GLY A 481 6.67 19.21 20.87
C GLY A 481 5.74 20.36 20.59
N ASP A 482 5.63 21.27 21.54
CA ASP A 482 4.85 22.50 21.44
C ASP A 482 5.63 23.70 22.00
N TYR A 483 5.62 24.82 21.29
CA TYR A 483 6.10 26.11 21.79
C TYR A 483 5.07 26.74 22.72
N ALA A 484 5.50 27.11 23.93
CA ALA A 484 4.67 27.87 24.87
C ALA A 484 4.84 29.37 24.61
N LEU A 485 3.87 29.97 23.91
CA LEU A 485 3.86 31.39 23.56
C LEU A 485 3.08 32.18 24.62
N ASN A 486 3.79 32.99 25.40
CA ASN A 486 3.18 33.89 26.38
C ASN A 486 3.23 35.33 25.86
N LEU A 487 2.06 35.98 25.74
CA LEU A 487 1.97 37.38 25.32
C LEU A 487 2.52 38.34 26.37
N GLU A 488 2.56 37.97 27.66
CA GLU A 488 3.15 38.81 28.71
C GLU A 488 4.66 39.00 28.54
N THR A 489 5.34 38.01 27.96
CA THR A 489 6.79 38.10 27.69
C THR A 489 7.08 38.74 26.34
N TRP A 490 6.06 38.98 25.50
CA TRP A 490 6.21 39.66 24.22
C TRP A 490 6.13 41.19 24.41
N PRO A 491 7.21 41.94 24.13
CA PRO A 491 7.22 43.39 24.32
C PRO A 491 6.06 44.10 23.63
N GLY A 492 5.27 44.85 24.42
CA GLY A 492 4.15 45.64 23.91
C GLY A 492 2.89 44.83 23.57
N ALA A 493 2.86 43.50 23.70
CA ALA A 493 1.67 42.73 23.35
C ALA A 493 0.48 42.97 24.30
N ILE A 494 0.73 43.38 25.54
CA ILE A 494 -0.31 43.78 26.50
C ILE A 494 -0.36 45.30 26.61
N SER A 495 -1.57 45.86 26.47
CA SER A 495 -1.85 47.29 26.67
C SER A 495 -1.91 47.65 28.16
N GLU A 496 -1.47 48.87 28.53
CA GLU A 496 -1.64 49.42 29.88
C GLU A 496 -3.12 49.71 30.20
N ASP A 497 -3.94 50.01 29.18
CA ASP A 497 -5.38 50.14 29.31
C ASP A 497 -6.06 48.75 29.27
N MET A 498 -6.68 48.35 30.38
CA MET A 498 -7.38 47.08 30.56
C MET A 498 -8.49 46.84 29.52
N ARG A 499 -9.03 47.88 28.88
CA ARG A 499 -10.09 47.75 27.86
C ARG A 499 -9.59 47.18 26.53
N LEU A 500 -8.27 47.17 26.32
CA LEU A 500 -7.58 46.62 25.15
C LEU A 500 -6.80 45.33 25.47
N ALA A 501 -6.84 44.87 26.73
CA ALA A 501 -6.14 43.65 27.12
C ALA A 501 -6.79 42.40 26.46
N PRO A 502 -6.00 41.52 25.82
CA PRO A 502 -6.52 40.27 25.27
C PRO A 502 -7.05 39.34 26.36
N ARG A 503 -8.06 38.51 26.03
CA ARG A 503 -8.68 37.58 27.00
C ARG A 503 -7.83 36.35 27.30
N VAL A 504 -7.01 35.92 26.34
CA VAL A 504 -6.11 34.77 26.46
C VAL A 504 -4.69 35.28 26.19
N THR A 505 -3.80 35.13 27.17
CA THR A 505 -2.39 35.55 27.08
C THR A 505 -1.45 34.39 26.80
N GLU A 506 -1.89 33.15 27.04
CA GLU A 506 -1.13 31.93 26.78
C GLU A 506 -1.64 31.22 25.52
N HIS A 507 -0.74 31.00 24.57
CA HIS A 507 -0.99 30.28 23.34
C HIS A 507 0.02 29.15 23.18
N VAL A 508 -0.39 28.10 22.47
CA VAL A 508 0.46 26.94 22.17
C VAL A 508 0.60 26.84 20.66
N LEU A 509 1.83 26.73 20.17
CA LEU A 509 2.12 26.53 18.74
C LEU A 509 2.81 25.16 18.57
N PRO A 510 2.39 24.30 17.63
CA PRO A 510 3.00 22.99 17.48
C PRO A 510 4.44 23.13 16.95
N ALA A 511 5.40 22.47 17.60
CA ALA A 511 6.78 22.42 17.15
C ALA A 511 6.91 21.37 16.04
N LEU A 512 7.07 21.83 14.80
CA LEU A 512 7.10 21.03 13.58
C LEU A 512 8.49 21.09 12.93
N LEU A 513 9.02 19.94 12.50
CA LEU A 513 10.20 19.83 11.65
C LEU A 513 9.78 19.56 10.20
N PRO A 514 10.25 20.33 9.20
CA PRO A 514 9.98 20.06 7.79
C PRO A 514 10.53 18.70 7.37
N PHE A 515 9.73 17.89 6.68
CA PHE A 515 10.17 16.60 6.12
C PHE A 515 9.54 16.45 4.74
N PRO A 516 10.25 15.95 3.72
CA PRO A 516 11.63 15.47 3.71
C PRO A 516 12.71 16.55 3.64
N GLU A 517 12.41 17.80 3.29
CA GLU A 517 13.43 18.79 2.93
C GLU A 517 14.48 19.08 4.04
N GLN A 518 14.09 19.17 5.32
CA GLN A 518 14.98 19.58 6.40
C GLN A 518 14.63 18.92 7.75
N SER A 519 15.00 17.65 7.92
CA SER A 519 14.70 16.85 9.13
C SER A 519 15.90 16.47 10.00
N SER A 520 17.08 17.02 9.73
CA SER A 520 18.23 16.86 10.62
C SER A 520 18.12 17.83 11.80
N ALA A 521 18.31 17.34 13.02
CA ALA A 521 18.15 18.14 14.25
C ALA A 521 19.36 17.98 15.19
N LEU A 522 19.82 19.10 15.75
CA LEU A 522 20.94 19.20 16.67
C LEU A 522 20.48 19.70 18.04
N PHE A 523 20.66 18.90 19.08
CA PHE A 523 20.35 19.24 20.47
C PHE A 523 21.63 19.57 21.26
N LYS A 524 21.84 20.85 21.57
CA LYS A 524 22.97 21.35 22.36
C LYS A 524 22.66 21.28 23.86
N ILE A 525 23.48 20.55 24.60
CA ILE A 525 23.30 20.28 26.03
C ILE A 525 24.55 20.67 26.83
N ARG A 526 24.36 21.01 28.11
CA ARG A 526 25.44 21.39 29.04
C ARG A 526 25.40 20.66 30.39
N ASP A 527 24.28 19.99 30.69
CA ASP A 527 24.04 19.32 31.96
C ASP A 527 23.31 17.97 31.77
N ALA A 528 23.19 17.21 32.86
CA ALA A 528 22.55 15.90 32.85
C ALA A 528 21.04 15.96 32.54
N ALA A 529 20.35 17.02 33.00
CA ALA A 529 18.94 17.25 32.72
C ALA A 529 18.70 17.49 31.22
N GLY A 530 19.56 18.28 30.57
CA GLY A 530 19.52 18.50 29.13
C GLY A 530 19.81 17.23 28.34
N ARG A 531 20.73 16.38 28.81
CA ARG A 531 20.97 15.06 28.20
C ARG A 531 19.72 14.19 28.19
N GLU A 532 19.06 14.06 29.33
CA GLU A 532 17.83 13.25 29.45
C GLU A 532 16.72 13.80 28.53
N ALA A 533 16.57 15.13 28.50
CA ALA A 533 15.61 15.79 27.62
C ALA A 533 15.93 15.58 26.12
N ALA A 534 17.21 15.64 25.72
CA ALA A 534 17.63 15.41 24.33
C ALA A 534 17.36 13.96 23.89
N VAL A 535 17.65 12.98 24.76
CA VAL A 535 17.36 11.57 24.51
C VAL A 535 15.85 11.35 24.39
N ALA A 536 15.04 11.95 25.28
CA ALA A 536 13.59 11.89 25.18
C ALA A 536 13.08 12.46 23.85
N ALA A 537 13.59 13.62 23.42
CA ALA A 537 13.22 14.25 22.15
C ALA A 537 13.54 13.35 20.94
N MET A 538 14.76 12.80 20.87
CA MET A 538 15.16 11.90 19.78
C MET A 538 14.33 10.60 19.75
N ARG A 539 13.97 10.05 20.91
CA ARG A 539 13.10 8.86 21.00
C ARG A 539 11.67 9.15 20.52
N THR A 540 11.10 10.27 20.95
CA THR A 540 9.77 10.73 20.51
C THR A 540 9.76 10.93 18.99
N LEU A 541 10.79 11.58 18.45
CA LEU A 541 10.96 11.78 17.01
C LEU A 541 11.08 10.45 16.26
N ALA A 542 11.94 9.53 16.72
CA ALA A 542 12.09 8.22 16.09
C ALA A 542 10.76 7.44 16.09
N LEU A 543 9.99 7.50 17.17
CA LEU A 543 8.69 6.84 17.24
C LEU A 543 7.64 7.51 16.34
N ARG A 544 7.62 8.85 16.26
CA ARG A 544 6.75 9.59 15.32
C ARG A 544 7.08 9.24 13.87
N LEU A 545 8.36 9.20 13.53
CA LEU A 545 8.85 8.78 12.21
C LEU A 545 8.37 7.37 11.86
N LEU A 546 8.52 6.40 12.77
CA LEU A 546 8.04 5.03 12.59
C LEU A 546 6.52 4.91 12.43
N ALA A 547 5.77 5.73 13.16
CA ALA A 547 4.31 5.70 13.12
C ALA A 547 3.73 6.40 11.87
N MET A 548 4.44 7.39 11.32
CA MET A 548 3.91 8.28 10.28
C MET A 548 4.47 8.01 8.88
N ILE A 549 5.67 7.42 8.78
CA ILE A 549 6.24 7.00 7.50
C ILE A 549 5.75 5.58 7.18
N PRO A 550 5.39 5.28 5.92
CA PRO A 550 4.95 3.94 5.54
C PRO A 550 5.96 2.87 6.00
N PRO A 551 5.50 1.76 6.60
CA PRO A 551 6.37 0.66 7.01
C PRO A 551 7.28 0.19 5.86
N GLY A 552 8.53 -0.18 6.17
CA GLY A 552 9.53 -0.57 5.16
C GLY A 552 10.21 0.57 4.39
N LYS A 553 9.78 1.83 4.57
CA LYS A 553 10.41 3.04 3.98
C LYS A 553 11.33 3.81 4.92
N ILE A 554 11.64 3.27 6.11
CA ILE A 554 12.53 3.91 7.07
C ILE A 554 13.57 2.94 7.63
N ARG A 555 14.79 3.44 7.86
CA ARG A 555 15.91 2.73 8.50
C ARG A 555 16.55 3.62 9.56
N PHE A 556 17.06 3.02 10.63
CA PHE A 556 17.78 3.71 11.69
C PHE A 556 19.16 3.11 11.92
N THR A 557 20.16 3.99 12.02
CA THR A 557 21.47 3.66 12.60
C THR A 557 21.61 4.41 13.91
N ILE A 558 21.74 3.68 15.03
CA ILE A 558 21.78 4.26 16.37
C ILE A 558 23.20 4.14 16.92
N LEU A 559 23.80 5.28 17.25
CA LEU A 559 25.12 5.41 17.87
C LEU A 559 24.95 5.97 19.29
N ASP A 560 25.24 5.15 20.31
CA ASP A 560 25.14 5.55 21.72
C ASP A 560 26.44 5.26 22.49
N PRO A 561 27.48 6.09 22.32
CA PRO A 561 28.80 5.84 22.89
C PRO A 561 28.83 5.89 24.43
N VAL A 562 27.84 6.50 25.09
CA VAL A 562 27.83 6.72 26.55
C VAL A 562 26.70 5.99 27.26
N GLY A 563 25.48 5.95 26.72
CA GLY A 563 24.34 5.26 27.33
C GLY A 563 24.34 3.74 27.14
N LEU A 564 25.34 3.19 26.44
CA LEU A 564 25.51 1.76 26.16
C LEU A 564 24.27 1.09 25.52
N GLY A 565 23.39 1.88 24.91
CA GLY A 565 22.18 1.41 24.24
C GLY A 565 20.92 1.34 25.10
N GLU A 566 20.99 1.64 26.41
CA GLU A 566 19.81 1.68 27.29
C GLU A 566 18.80 2.74 26.82
N SER A 567 19.32 3.88 26.34
CA SER A 567 18.54 5.03 25.88
C SER A 567 17.55 4.70 24.75
N PHE A 568 17.85 3.70 23.91
CA PHE A 568 17.04 3.33 22.74
C PHE A 568 16.61 1.86 22.74
N ALA A 569 16.74 1.15 23.88
CA ALA A 569 16.47 -0.28 24.00
C ALA A 569 15.06 -0.68 23.51
N GLY A 570 14.05 0.17 23.72
CA GLY A 570 12.69 -0.09 23.25
C GLY A 570 12.57 -0.21 21.72
N LEU A 571 13.40 0.49 20.96
CA LEU A 571 13.42 0.41 19.49
C LEU A 571 14.06 -0.88 19.00
N MET A 572 14.86 -1.56 19.82
CA MET A 572 15.54 -2.81 19.45
C MET A 572 14.56 -3.96 19.24
N HIS A 573 13.37 -3.91 19.85
CA HIS A 573 12.29 -4.86 19.57
C HIS A 573 11.85 -4.83 18.10
N LEU A 574 12.14 -3.76 17.34
CA LEU A 574 11.89 -3.73 15.89
C LEU A 574 12.80 -4.69 15.13
N ALA A 575 14.02 -4.94 15.62
CA ALA A 575 14.97 -5.82 14.95
C ALA A 575 14.49 -7.28 14.94
N ASP A 576 13.65 -7.69 15.91
CA ASP A 576 12.98 -8.99 15.94
C ASP A 576 11.95 -9.15 14.80
N PHE A 577 11.46 -8.04 14.24
CA PHE A 577 10.50 -8.04 13.14
C PHE A 577 11.16 -7.75 11.79
N ASP A 578 12.01 -6.73 11.73
CA ASP A 578 12.75 -6.33 10.55
C ASP A 578 14.15 -5.81 10.91
N GLU A 579 15.17 -6.65 10.71
CA GLU A 579 16.57 -6.38 11.01
C GLU A 579 17.15 -5.17 10.23
N LEU A 580 16.49 -4.75 9.16
CA LEU A 580 16.91 -3.62 8.32
C LEU A 580 16.41 -2.27 8.85
N MET A 581 15.34 -2.25 9.65
CA MET A 581 14.82 -1.02 10.23
C MET A 581 15.68 -0.53 11.38
N VAL A 582 16.19 -1.44 12.21
CA VAL A 582 17.16 -1.15 13.27
C VAL A 582 18.14 -2.32 13.32
N THR A 583 19.44 -2.08 13.17
CA THR A 583 20.44 -3.15 13.34
C THR A 583 20.34 -3.75 14.75
N HIS A 584 20.45 -5.07 14.90
CA HIS A 584 20.39 -5.84 16.17
C HIS A 584 21.31 -5.36 17.32
N ARG A 585 22.12 -4.33 17.08
CA ARG A 585 23.07 -3.78 18.03
C ARG A 585 23.12 -2.26 17.93
N ILE A 586 23.20 -1.61 19.08
CA ILE A 586 23.56 -0.20 19.20
C ILE A 586 25.09 -0.11 19.24
N TRP A 587 25.66 0.75 18.41
CA TRP A 587 27.11 0.84 18.23
C TRP A 587 27.71 1.79 19.25
N THR A 588 28.67 1.30 20.03
CA THR A 588 29.20 2.01 21.20
C THR A 588 30.72 2.15 21.19
N GLU A 589 31.42 1.43 20.32
CA GLU A 589 32.89 1.41 20.23
C GLU A 589 33.41 2.22 19.03
N PRO A 590 34.55 2.94 19.16
CA PRO A 590 35.05 3.85 18.12
C PRO A 590 35.20 3.21 16.74
N GLY A 591 35.80 2.02 16.67
CA GLY A 591 36.00 1.31 15.39
C GLY A 591 34.69 0.88 14.73
N GLN A 592 33.66 0.56 15.52
CA GLN A 592 32.35 0.20 15.00
C GLN A 592 31.61 1.42 14.47
N ILE A 593 31.68 2.55 15.19
CA ILE A 593 31.13 3.84 14.75
C ILE A 593 31.73 4.22 13.40
N GLU A 594 33.05 4.10 13.25
CA GLU A 594 33.74 4.42 12.00
C GLU A 594 33.27 3.56 10.82
N THR A 595 33.16 2.24 11.01
CA THR A 595 32.65 1.32 9.98
C THR A 595 31.22 1.68 9.57
N GLN A 596 30.32 1.97 10.51
CA GLN A 596 28.93 2.32 10.18
C GLN A 596 28.81 3.65 9.43
N LEU A 597 29.60 4.65 9.79
CA LEU A 597 29.66 5.91 9.04
C LEU A 597 30.27 5.70 7.65
N ALA A 598 31.23 4.78 7.50
CA ALA A 598 31.78 4.41 6.20
C ALA A 598 30.75 3.71 5.31
N ASP A 599 30.00 2.74 5.85
CA ASP A 599 28.91 2.05 5.15
C ASP A 599 27.84 3.04 4.68
N LEU A 600 27.44 3.99 5.55
CA LEU A 600 26.51 5.08 5.19
C LEU A 600 27.04 6.00 4.09
N THR A 601 28.32 6.37 4.16
CA THR A 601 28.97 7.18 3.12
C THR A 601 28.94 6.45 1.77
N GLY A 602 29.29 5.15 1.76
CA GLY A 602 29.26 4.33 0.54
C GLY A 602 27.85 4.14 -0.02
N HIS A 603 26.84 4.05 0.85
CA HIS A 603 25.44 4.06 0.42
C HIS A 603 25.07 5.39 -0.27
N MET A 604 25.40 6.54 0.33
CA MET A 604 25.16 7.86 -0.27
C MET A 604 25.85 8.02 -1.64
N GLU A 605 27.09 7.56 -1.77
CA GLU A 605 27.82 7.57 -3.05
C GLU A 605 27.08 6.76 -4.13
N ASN A 606 26.58 5.58 -3.78
CA ASN A 606 25.79 4.75 -4.70
C ASN A 606 24.49 5.45 -5.12
N VAL A 607 23.77 6.06 -4.17
CA VAL A 607 22.53 6.80 -4.46
C VAL A 607 22.80 7.97 -5.41
N LEU A 608 23.83 8.77 -5.14
CA LEU A 608 24.21 9.91 -5.98
C LEU A 608 24.60 9.48 -7.40
N GLN A 609 25.43 8.44 -7.53
CA GLN A 609 25.99 8.02 -8.82
C GLN A 609 25.03 7.15 -9.66
N LYS A 610 24.14 6.39 -9.02
CA LYS A 610 23.25 5.45 -9.72
C LYS A 610 21.82 5.95 -9.83
N TYR A 611 21.26 6.51 -8.78
CA TYR A 611 19.84 6.89 -8.74
C TYR A 611 19.62 8.34 -9.13
N LEU A 612 20.33 9.30 -8.51
CA LEU A 612 20.08 10.72 -8.73
C LEU A 612 20.67 11.24 -10.04
N ARG A 613 21.95 10.94 -10.32
CA ARG A 613 22.65 11.34 -11.56
C ARG A 613 22.31 12.80 -11.96
N ASN A 614 21.85 12.99 -13.20
CA ASN A 614 21.31 14.25 -13.71
C ASN A 614 19.79 14.15 -13.97
N GLU A 615 19.13 13.08 -13.49
CA GLU A 615 17.71 12.83 -13.75
C GLU A 615 16.83 13.32 -12.60
N PHE A 616 17.31 13.24 -11.36
CA PHE A 616 16.59 13.66 -10.15
C PHE A 616 17.51 14.49 -9.25
N GLN A 617 17.01 15.58 -8.65
CA GLN A 617 17.79 16.45 -7.78
C GLN A 617 17.97 15.87 -6.37
N THR A 618 16.94 15.15 -5.89
CA THR A 618 16.88 14.54 -4.55
C THR A 618 16.23 13.15 -4.60
N ILE A 619 16.42 12.36 -3.54
CA ILE A 619 15.87 11.00 -3.45
C ILE A 619 14.33 11.00 -3.43
N GLU A 620 13.72 12.09 -3.00
CA GLU A 620 12.27 12.27 -2.92
C GLU A 620 11.66 12.25 -4.32
N GLU A 621 12.24 13.00 -5.26
CA GLU A 621 11.82 13.00 -6.67
C GLU A 621 12.00 11.61 -7.28
N TYR A 622 13.11 10.95 -6.99
CA TYR A 622 13.36 9.56 -7.41
C TYR A 622 12.32 8.59 -6.83
N ASN A 623 12.02 8.68 -5.53
CA ASN A 623 11.09 7.80 -4.84
C ASN A 623 9.65 7.99 -5.33
N ALA A 624 9.25 9.22 -5.66
CA ALA A 624 7.98 9.51 -6.29
C ALA A 624 7.84 8.81 -7.66
N ALA A 625 8.91 8.76 -8.45
CA ALA A 625 8.93 8.06 -9.74
C ALA A 625 9.11 6.53 -9.61
N ALA A 626 9.82 6.05 -8.57
CA ALA A 626 10.16 4.64 -8.40
C ALA A 626 8.96 3.77 -7.95
N GLY A 627 8.02 4.37 -7.23
CA GLY A 627 6.82 3.69 -6.71
C GLY A 627 7.18 2.59 -5.70
N GLU A 628 6.90 1.33 -6.06
CA GLU A 628 7.18 0.15 -5.22
C GLU A 628 8.69 -0.03 -4.93
N VAL A 629 9.57 0.44 -5.83
CA VAL A 629 11.03 0.29 -5.72
C VAL A 629 11.69 1.51 -5.05
N ALA A 630 10.93 2.26 -4.24
CA ALA A 630 11.46 3.40 -3.51
C ALA A 630 12.59 2.98 -2.54
N GLU A 631 13.60 3.84 -2.45
CA GLU A 631 14.68 3.75 -1.48
C GLU A 631 14.17 4.26 -0.11
N PRO A 632 14.41 3.55 1.00
CA PRO A 632 13.95 3.97 2.30
C PRO A 632 14.79 5.14 2.84
N TYR A 633 14.16 6.01 3.62
CA TYR A 633 14.85 7.09 4.33
C TYR A 633 15.70 6.53 5.47
N HIS A 634 16.93 7.03 5.62
CA HIS A 634 17.87 6.55 6.63
C HIS A 634 18.10 7.62 7.69
N PHE A 635 17.77 7.33 8.94
CA PHE A 635 17.98 8.22 10.07
C PHE A 635 19.17 7.76 10.92
N LEU A 636 20.20 8.60 10.99
CA LEU A 636 21.35 8.45 11.87
C LEU A 636 21.06 9.13 13.20
N ILE A 637 20.96 8.36 14.28
CA ILE A 637 20.73 8.86 15.65
C ILE A 637 22.05 8.81 16.42
N ILE A 638 22.49 9.94 16.95
CA ILE A 638 23.74 10.06 17.71
C ILE A 638 23.46 10.71 19.06
N SER A 639 23.68 9.97 20.16
CA SER A 639 23.68 10.54 21.50
C SER A 639 25.09 10.92 21.97
N ASP A 640 25.19 12.00 22.76
CA ASP A 640 26.39 12.37 23.53
C ASP A 640 27.67 12.60 22.68
N PHE A 641 27.52 13.11 21.45
CA PHE A 641 28.65 13.61 20.66
C PHE A 641 29.41 14.68 21.46
N PRO A 642 30.75 14.74 21.47
CA PRO A 642 31.73 14.04 20.62
C PRO A 642 32.34 12.73 21.21
N SER A 643 31.72 12.14 22.22
CA SER A 643 32.32 11.02 22.98
C SER A 643 32.62 9.80 22.08
N LYS A 644 33.84 9.24 22.13
CA LYS A 644 34.29 8.05 21.35
C LYS A 644 34.30 8.19 19.81
N PHE A 645 34.21 9.41 19.26
CA PHE A 645 34.38 9.65 17.81
C PHE A 645 35.86 9.86 17.45
N SER A 646 36.34 9.19 16.40
CA SER A 646 37.64 9.46 15.79
C SER A 646 37.59 10.71 14.89
N ASP A 647 38.74 11.30 14.58
CA ASP A 647 38.80 12.42 13.61
C ASP A 647 38.28 12.00 12.23
N LEU A 648 38.48 10.75 11.82
CA LEU A 648 37.97 10.23 10.55
C LEU A 648 36.44 10.07 10.59
N ALA A 649 35.91 9.54 11.68
CA ALA A 649 34.47 9.45 11.91
C ALA A 649 33.80 10.84 11.88
N ALA A 650 34.41 11.84 12.52
CA ALA A 650 33.92 13.21 12.52
C ALA A 650 33.88 13.83 11.11
N ARG A 651 34.91 13.60 10.27
CA ARG A 651 34.91 14.06 8.88
C ARG A 651 33.81 13.42 8.04
N ARG A 652 33.59 12.10 8.20
CA ARG A 652 32.48 11.40 7.53
C ARG A 652 31.12 11.94 7.96
N LEU A 653 30.96 12.21 9.26
CA LEU A 653 29.74 12.80 9.81
C LEU A 653 29.40 14.15 9.18
N VAL A 654 30.39 15.04 8.99
CA VAL A 654 30.19 16.33 8.28
C VAL A 654 29.68 16.11 6.86
N SER A 655 30.22 15.12 6.13
CA SER A 655 29.75 14.77 4.79
C SER A 655 28.31 14.24 4.80
N ILE A 656 27.98 13.38 5.77
CA ILE A 656 26.64 12.81 5.93
C ILE A 656 25.62 13.91 6.25
N ILE A 657 25.94 14.85 7.16
CA ILE A 657 25.01 15.91 7.53
C ILE A 657 24.75 16.86 6.35
N ASN A 658 25.78 17.26 5.62
CA ASN A 658 25.65 18.25 4.55
C ASN A 658 25.09 17.68 3.23
N SER A 659 25.44 16.44 2.87
CA SER A 659 24.99 15.82 1.61
C SER A 659 23.92 14.74 1.78
N GLY A 660 23.66 14.33 3.02
CA GLY A 660 22.73 13.27 3.38
C GLY A 660 21.28 13.54 2.99
N PRO A 661 20.70 14.73 3.29
CA PRO A 661 19.29 14.99 3.00
C PRO A 661 18.92 14.75 1.54
N ARG A 662 19.80 15.15 0.60
CA ARG A 662 19.62 14.89 -0.83
C ARG A 662 19.55 13.40 -1.18
N CYS A 663 20.19 12.55 -0.38
CA CYS A 663 20.22 11.10 -0.52
C CYS A 663 19.19 10.39 0.38
N GLY A 664 18.34 11.13 1.10
CA GLY A 664 17.39 10.58 2.08
C GLY A 664 18.00 10.18 3.41
N VAL A 665 19.22 10.65 3.71
CA VAL A 665 19.94 10.37 4.95
C VAL A 665 19.85 11.59 5.88
N TYR A 666 19.19 11.43 7.02
CA TYR A 666 18.94 12.49 8.00
C TYR A 666 19.66 12.20 9.32
N THR A 667 20.05 13.23 10.06
CA THR A 667 20.81 13.07 11.31
C THR A 667 20.08 13.71 12.50
N LEU A 668 19.80 12.93 13.55
CA LEU A 668 19.34 13.40 14.85
C LEU A 668 20.50 13.26 15.84
N MET A 669 21.03 14.38 16.33
CA MET A 669 22.25 14.37 17.15
C MET A 669 22.09 15.21 18.42
N SER A 670 22.61 14.73 19.55
CA SER A 670 22.89 15.55 20.72
C SER A 670 24.39 15.81 20.89
N THR A 671 24.75 17.05 21.23
CA THR A 671 26.14 17.48 21.46
C THR A 671 26.31 18.07 22.85
N ASP A 672 27.31 17.58 23.58
CA ASP A 672 27.71 18.09 24.89
C ASP A 672 28.75 19.21 24.73
N GLU A 673 28.32 20.46 24.94
CA GLU A 673 29.17 21.64 24.76
C GLU A 673 30.30 21.73 25.81
N THR A 674 30.27 20.90 26.84
CA THR A 674 31.33 20.89 27.87
C THR A 674 32.55 20.06 27.47
N LYS A 675 32.42 19.22 26.42
CA LYS A 675 33.47 18.31 25.97
C LYS A 675 34.28 18.90 24.81
N GLN A 676 35.55 18.49 24.72
CA GLN A 676 36.43 18.92 23.62
C GLN A 676 36.02 18.24 22.31
N LEU A 677 35.77 19.05 21.27
CA LEU A 677 35.46 18.58 19.92
C LEU A 677 36.71 17.98 19.21
N PRO A 678 36.53 17.08 18.23
CA PRO A 678 37.62 16.55 17.39
C PRO A 678 38.39 17.66 16.66
N HIS A 679 39.67 17.46 16.35
CA HIS A 679 40.58 18.55 15.95
C HIS A 679 40.19 19.25 14.64
N ASN A 680 39.48 18.57 13.74
CA ASN A 680 39.04 19.08 12.44
C ASN A 680 37.51 19.16 12.32
N PHE A 681 36.82 19.36 13.44
CA PHE A 681 35.37 19.46 13.48
C PHE A 681 34.96 20.74 14.19
N THR A 682 34.19 21.60 13.53
CA THR A 682 33.54 22.74 14.16
C THR A 682 32.03 22.61 14.04
N LEU A 683 31.29 23.08 15.05
CA LEU A 683 29.81 23.04 15.00
C LEU A 683 29.26 23.89 13.85
N ALA A 684 29.96 24.96 13.46
CA ALA A 684 29.60 25.79 12.31
C ALA A 684 29.61 25.03 10.96
N ASP A 685 30.30 23.89 10.86
CA ASP A 685 30.32 23.05 9.65
C ASP A 685 29.02 22.25 9.46
N VAL A 686 28.20 22.13 10.51
CA VAL A 686 26.98 21.30 10.53
C VAL A 686 25.71 22.07 10.89
N GLU A 687 25.83 23.16 11.67
CA GLU A 687 24.71 24.02 12.09
C GLU A 687 23.83 24.52 10.92
N PRO A 688 24.37 24.97 9.76
CA PRO A 688 23.54 25.45 8.65
C PRO A 688 22.66 24.37 8.00
N ALA A 689 23.04 23.09 8.16
CA ALA A 689 22.34 21.95 7.58
C ALA A 689 21.38 21.26 8.57
N MET A 690 21.26 21.76 9.80
CA MET A 690 20.47 21.16 10.88
C MET A 690 19.61 22.20 11.60
N GLU A 691 18.43 21.80 12.05
CA GLU A 691 17.64 22.60 13.00
C GLU A 691 18.26 22.51 14.39
N CYS A 692 18.63 23.66 14.97
CA CYS A 692 19.44 23.71 16.18
C CYS A 692 18.62 24.13 17.41
N PHE A 693 18.71 23.33 18.48
CA PHE A 693 18.02 23.52 19.74
C PHE A 693 19.00 23.59 20.90
N VAL A 694 18.81 24.55 21.80
CA VAL A 694 19.69 24.74 22.97
C VAL A 694 18.92 24.54 24.26
N TYR A 695 19.43 23.67 25.14
CA TYR A 695 18.83 23.45 26.45
C TYR A 695 19.22 24.56 27.44
N ARG A 696 18.24 25.35 27.91
CA ARG A 696 18.44 26.45 28.87
C ARG A 696 17.20 26.59 29.76
N GLY A 697 17.41 26.85 31.05
CA GLY A 697 16.30 27.14 31.97
C GLY A 697 15.29 25.99 32.16
N GLY A 698 15.70 24.73 31.93
CA GLY A 698 14.85 23.55 32.08
C GLY A 698 14.06 23.14 30.82
N ALA A 699 14.20 23.86 29.70
CA ALA A 699 13.53 23.55 28.44
C ALA A 699 14.48 23.73 27.24
N PHE A 700 14.08 23.23 26.07
CA PHE A 700 14.76 23.53 24.82
C PHE A 700 14.26 24.84 24.23
N HIS A 701 15.15 25.62 23.64
CA HIS A 701 14.84 26.81 22.87
C HIS A 701 15.41 26.65 21.46
N ALA A 702 14.68 27.09 20.44
CA ALA A 702 15.23 27.18 19.10
C ALA A 702 16.40 28.18 19.08
N GLU A 703 17.48 27.89 18.37
CA GLU A 703 18.61 28.83 18.28
C GLU A 703 18.30 30.03 17.38
N ARG A 704 17.29 29.91 16.52
CA ARG A 704 16.81 30.99 15.65
C ARG A 704 16.31 32.19 16.44
N GLU A 705 16.74 33.40 16.05
CA GLU A 705 16.43 34.66 16.76
C GLU A 705 14.92 34.94 16.90
N ASP A 706 14.11 34.53 15.92
CA ASP A 706 12.65 34.76 15.90
C ASP A 706 11.87 33.88 16.87
N MET A 707 12.43 32.74 17.29
CA MET A 707 11.76 31.74 18.15
C MET A 707 12.51 31.44 19.46
N ALA A 708 13.73 31.97 19.65
CA ALA A 708 14.57 31.70 20.82
C ALA A 708 13.94 32.07 22.16
N TYR A 709 12.96 32.97 22.18
CA TYR A 709 12.30 33.44 23.40
C TYR A 709 11.34 32.40 24.01
N TRP A 710 10.81 31.47 23.21
CA TRP A 710 9.76 30.57 23.65
C TRP A 710 10.31 29.17 23.96
N PRO A 711 10.06 28.63 25.16
CA PRO A 711 10.47 27.28 25.49
C PRO A 711 9.64 26.27 24.70
N ILE A 712 10.32 25.26 24.18
CA ILE A 712 9.74 24.09 23.55
C ILE A 712 9.52 23.04 24.63
N LYS A 713 8.24 22.70 24.84
CA LYS A 713 7.86 21.54 25.61
C LYS A 713 7.87 20.32 24.68
N ILE A 714 8.94 19.53 24.78
CA ILE A 714 9.06 18.26 24.05
C ILE A 714 7.91 17.34 24.47
N GLU A 715 7.30 16.69 23.49
CA GLU A 715 6.28 15.68 23.77
C GLU A 715 6.92 14.49 24.50
N SER A 716 6.40 14.18 25.69
CA SER A 716 6.89 13.06 26.48
C SER A 716 6.68 11.74 25.73
N PRO A 717 7.65 10.81 25.77
CA PRO A 717 7.47 9.51 25.17
C PRO A 717 6.28 8.78 25.83
N PRO A 718 5.58 7.90 25.10
CA PRO A 718 4.50 7.12 25.69
C PRO A 718 5.03 6.21 26.80
N ASN A 719 4.12 5.76 27.68
CA ASN A 719 4.51 4.79 28.70
C ASN A 719 5.11 3.51 28.04
N PRO A 720 5.98 2.77 28.75
CA PRO A 720 6.69 1.63 28.15
C PRO A 720 5.78 0.56 27.53
N GLU A 721 4.61 0.29 28.14
CA GLU A 721 3.66 -0.68 27.62
C GLU A 721 3.07 -0.27 26.26
N LEU A 722 2.72 1.01 26.13
CA LEU A 722 2.19 1.60 24.91
C LEU A 722 3.25 1.68 23.82
N PHE A 723 4.48 2.06 24.21
CA PHE A 723 5.64 2.08 23.32
C PHE A 723 5.88 0.70 22.69
N THR A 724 5.97 -0.35 23.50
CA THR A 724 6.19 -1.72 23.02
C THR A 724 5.04 -2.20 22.14
N ARG A 725 3.79 -1.83 22.45
CA ARG A 725 2.62 -2.20 21.64
C ARG A 725 2.67 -1.56 20.24
N LEU A 726 3.02 -0.27 20.16
CA LEU A 726 3.17 0.45 18.90
C LEU A 726 4.30 -0.14 18.07
N VAL A 727 5.48 -0.32 18.67
CA VAL A 727 6.65 -0.94 18.03
C VAL A 727 6.31 -2.32 17.46
N ARG A 728 5.59 -3.16 18.21
CA ARG A 728 5.15 -4.48 17.71
C ARG A 728 4.20 -4.37 16.52
N LYS A 729 3.17 -3.51 16.59
CA LYS A 729 2.23 -3.31 15.48
C LYS A 729 2.92 -2.81 14.20
N ILE A 730 3.83 -1.84 14.35
CA ILE A 730 4.61 -1.29 13.24
C ILE A 730 5.57 -2.36 12.68
N GLY A 731 6.24 -3.11 13.56
CA GLY A 731 7.12 -4.21 13.16
C GLY A 731 6.40 -5.31 12.39
N GLU A 732 5.20 -5.72 12.83
CA GLU A 732 4.35 -6.68 12.12
C GLU A 732 3.99 -6.17 10.71
N ALA A 733 3.57 -4.91 10.57
CA ALA A 733 3.25 -4.30 9.28
C ALA A 733 4.48 -4.14 8.35
N SER A 734 5.69 -3.94 8.90
CA SER A 734 6.92 -3.82 8.10
C SER A 734 7.31 -5.12 7.40
N LYS A 735 6.99 -6.28 7.98
CA LYS A 735 7.27 -7.60 7.37
C LYS A 735 6.59 -7.75 6.01
N ASP A 736 5.36 -7.26 5.90
CA ASP A 736 4.58 -7.33 4.67
C ASP A 736 5.06 -6.27 3.66
N ALA A 737 5.35 -5.04 4.13
CA ALA A 737 5.83 -3.95 3.27
C ALA A 737 7.23 -4.18 2.68
N ARG A 738 8.05 -5.08 3.26
CA ARG A 738 9.37 -5.45 2.72
C ARG A 738 9.28 -6.20 1.39
N ARG A 739 8.14 -6.82 1.06
CA ARG A 739 7.94 -7.52 -0.21
C ARG A 739 7.66 -6.51 -1.32
N VAL A 740 8.74 -5.92 -1.84
CA VAL A 740 8.69 -5.12 -3.06
C VAL A 740 8.56 -6.06 -4.25
N GLU A 741 7.33 -6.28 -4.71
CA GLU A 741 7.02 -7.16 -5.83
C GLU A 741 6.85 -6.34 -7.11
N VAL A 742 7.85 -6.39 -7.99
CA VAL A 742 7.71 -5.80 -9.33
C VAL A 742 6.89 -6.77 -10.18
N ALA A 743 5.65 -6.42 -10.52
CA ALA A 743 4.76 -7.30 -11.27
C ALA A 743 5.36 -7.81 -12.61
N PHE A 744 5.28 -9.11 -12.89
CA PHE A 744 5.82 -9.76 -14.09
C PHE A 744 5.30 -9.14 -15.40
N GLN A 745 4.05 -8.67 -15.43
CA GLN A 745 3.45 -8.10 -16.64
C GLN A 745 4.15 -6.80 -17.09
N ARG A 746 4.94 -6.15 -16.22
CA ARG A 746 5.76 -4.99 -16.63
C ARG A 746 6.96 -5.37 -17.50
N ILE A 747 7.43 -6.61 -17.42
CA ILE A 747 8.59 -7.10 -18.17
C ILE A 747 8.22 -8.11 -19.27
N ALA A 748 7.05 -8.72 -19.16
CA ALA A 748 6.50 -9.63 -20.16
C ALA A 748 6.08 -8.88 -21.44
N PRO A 749 6.21 -9.50 -22.63
CA PRO A 749 5.67 -8.93 -23.85
C PRO A 749 4.14 -8.88 -23.77
N LYS A 750 3.53 -7.93 -24.50
CA LYS A 750 2.07 -7.94 -24.66
C LYS A 750 1.64 -9.16 -25.49
N PRO A 751 0.41 -9.68 -25.36
CA PRO A 751 -0.03 -10.86 -26.11
C PRO A 751 0.15 -10.78 -27.65
N GLY A 752 0.08 -9.57 -28.23
CA GLY A 752 0.34 -9.35 -29.66
C GLY A 752 1.83 -9.30 -30.06
N GLU A 753 2.73 -9.30 -29.09
CA GLU A 753 4.19 -9.22 -29.26
C GLU A 753 4.89 -10.56 -28.91
N PHE A 754 4.11 -11.63 -28.67
CA PHE A 754 4.66 -12.95 -28.42
C PHE A 754 5.44 -13.44 -29.65
N TRP A 755 6.64 -13.96 -29.41
CA TRP A 755 7.59 -14.44 -30.44
C TRP A 755 7.98 -13.37 -31.47
N SER A 756 8.06 -12.11 -31.04
CA SER A 756 8.46 -10.98 -31.88
C SER A 756 9.97 -10.83 -32.10
N ARG A 757 10.82 -11.54 -31.34
CA ARG A 757 12.29 -11.37 -31.37
C ARG A 757 13.00 -12.45 -32.20
N ASP A 758 14.12 -12.05 -32.80
CA ASP A 758 15.04 -12.92 -33.56
C ASP A 758 16.34 -13.14 -32.77
N SER A 759 16.74 -14.40 -32.59
CA SER A 759 17.92 -14.79 -31.84
C SER A 759 19.20 -14.86 -32.69
N ARG A 760 19.19 -14.51 -33.99
CA ARG A 760 20.39 -14.63 -34.85
C ARG A 760 21.63 -13.97 -34.25
N ARG A 761 21.51 -12.73 -33.79
CA ARG A 761 22.64 -11.96 -33.25
C ARG A 761 22.86 -12.19 -31.75
N GLU A 762 21.80 -12.00 -30.97
CA GLU A 762 21.84 -12.11 -29.52
C GLU A 762 20.45 -12.45 -28.97
N ILE A 763 20.44 -12.94 -27.73
CA ILE A 763 19.26 -13.19 -26.92
C ILE A 763 19.17 -12.04 -25.93
N GLU A 764 18.03 -11.36 -25.91
CA GLU A 764 17.75 -10.29 -24.96
C GLU A 764 16.45 -10.61 -24.21
N VAL A 765 16.48 -10.53 -22.89
CA VAL A 765 15.31 -10.79 -22.05
C VAL A 765 15.26 -9.85 -20.85
N PRO A 766 14.15 -9.08 -20.68
CA PRO A 766 13.90 -8.30 -19.47
C PRO A 766 13.75 -9.21 -18.25
N LEU A 767 14.40 -8.83 -17.14
CA LEU A 767 14.44 -9.62 -15.89
C LEU A 767 13.79 -8.90 -14.71
N GLY A 768 13.71 -7.58 -14.77
CA GLY A 768 13.27 -6.75 -13.65
C GLY A 768 13.48 -5.26 -13.92
N ARG A 769 13.44 -4.44 -12.87
CA ARG A 769 13.60 -2.98 -12.94
C ARG A 769 14.91 -2.54 -12.30
N ALA A 770 15.69 -1.75 -13.04
CA ALA A 770 16.85 -1.03 -12.53
C ALA A 770 16.42 0.44 -12.30
N GLY A 771 16.08 0.78 -11.06
CA GLY A 771 15.57 2.09 -10.71
C GLY A 771 14.13 2.37 -11.18
N ALA A 772 13.79 3.65 -11.34
CA ALA A 772 12.42 4.10 -11.55
C ALA A 772 11.85 3.81 -12.95
N THR A 773 12.64 3.77 -14.02
CA THR A 773 12.07 3.68 -15.39
C THR A 773 12.73 2.61 -16.25
N LYS A 774 13.92 2.15 -15.90
CA LYS A 774 14.72 1.28 -16.76
C LYS A 774 14.46 -0.19 -16.46
N LEU A 775 14.28 -0.99 -17.52
CA LEU A 775 14.27 -2.45 -17.40
C LEU A 775 15.70 -2.98 -17.40
N GLN A 776 16.01 -3.84 -16.44
CA GLN A 776 17.24 -4.64 -16.49
C GLN A 776 17.02 -5.79 -17.48
N THR A 777 17.88 -5.87 -18.49
CA THR A 777 17.80 -6.88 -19.55
C THR A 777 19.05 -7.74 -19.53
N ALA A 778 18.91 -9.06 -19.50
CA ALA A 778 20.01 -9.97 -19.74
C ALA A 778 20.25 -10.09 -21.24
N LYS A 779 21.51 -10.00 -21.65
CA LYS A 779 21.96 -10.15 -23.04
C LYS A 779 22.96 -11.29 -23.17
N LEU A 780 22.72 -12.23 -24.08
CA LEU A 780 23.59 -13.36 -24.37
C LEU A 780 23.84 -13.50 -25.87
N GLY A 781 25.06 -13.86 -26.29
CA GLY A 781 25.38 -14.12 -27.69
C GLY A 781 26.35 -13.13 -28.34
N ARG A 782 26.64 -12.00 -27.69
CA ARG A 782 27.52 -10.95 -28.22
C ARG A 782 28.78 -10.77 -27.38
N GLY A 783 29.92 -10.59 -28.04
CA GLY A 783 31.21 -10.35 -27.34
C GLY A 783 31.54 -11.47 -26.35
N THR A 784 31.91 -11.09 -25.13
CA THR A 784 32.17 -11.99 -23.98
C THR A 784 30.90 -12.41 -23.24
N SER A 785 29.77 -11.74 -23.47
CA SER A 785 28.46 -12.01 -22.86
C SER A 785 27.82 -13.26 -23.47
N GLN A 786 28.37 -14.43 -23.15
CA GLN A 786 27.96 -15.73 -23.74
C GLN A 786 27.35 -16.68 -22.72
N HIS A 787 27.82 -16.63 -21.48
CA HIS A 787 27.41 -17.49 -20.39
C HIS A 787 27.16 -16.65 -19.14
N MET A 788 26.33 -17.15 -18.25
CA MET A 788 25.90 -16.47 -17.04
C MET A 788 26.10 -17.33 -15.81
N LEU A 789 26.60 -16.73 -14.74
CA LEU A 789 26.63 -17.31 -13.41
C LEU A 789 25.64 -16.55 -12.53
N VAL A 790 24.73 -17.27 -11.88
CA VAL A 790 23.71 -16.74 -10.98
C VAL A 790 23.96 -17.32 -9.61
N ALA A 791 24.13 -16.48 -8.59
CA ALA A 791 24.38 -16.97 -7.25
C ALA A 791 23.74 -16.11 -6.17
N GLY A 792 23.32 -16.77 -5.08
CA GLY A 792 22.64 -16.13 -3.95
C GLY A 792 22.19 -17.15 -2.91
N LYS A 793 22.15 -16.74 -1.64
CA LYS A 793 21.75 -17.62 -0.54
C LYS A 793 20.29 -18.10 -0.68
N THR A 794 19.90 -19.14 0.05
CA THR A 794 18.49 -19.59 0.12
C THR A 794 17.55 -18.44 0.50
N GLY A 795 16.44 -18.31 -0.24
CA GLY A 795 15.45 -17.23 -0.04
C GLY A 795 15.84 -15.88 -0.64
N SER A 796 16.98 -15.76 -1.34
CA SER A 796 17.39 -14.51 -2.00
C SER A 796 16.62 -14.19 -3.29
N GLY A 797 15.89 -15.15 -3.87
CA GLY A 797 15.15 -14.99 -5.13
C GLY A 797 15.78 -15.67 -6.36
N LYS A 798 16.79 -16.53 -6.18
CA LYS A 798 17.46 -17.27 -7.28
C LYS A 798 16.48 -18.10 -8.12
N SER A 799 15.61 -18.90 -7.51
CA SER A 799 14.64 -19.71 -8.26
C SER A 799 13.70 -18.83 -9.07
N THR A 800 13.13 -17.78 -8.46
CA THR A 800 12.29 -16.78 -9.13
C THR A 800 13.00 -16.14 -10.32
N TYR A 801 14.28 -15.77 -10.18
CA TYR A 801 15.10 -15.26 -11.29
C TYR A 801 15.17 -16.25 -12.47
N LEU A 802 15.46 -17.52 -12.19
CA LEU A 802 15.53 -18.57 -13.22
C LEU A 802 14.17 -18.78 -13.90
N HIS A 803 13.07 -18.76 -13.14
CA HIS A 803 11.73 -18.87 -13.70
C HIS A 803 11.37 -17.73 -14.64
N ILE A 804 11.70 -16.50 -14.24
CA ILE A 804 11.48 -15.31 -15.07
C ILE A 804 12.33 -15.37 -16.33
N LEU A 805 13.61 -15.78 -16.20
CA LEU A 805 14.50 -15.95 -17.34
C LEU A 805 13.91 -16.92 -18.36
N ILE A 806 13.51 -18.13 -17.93
CA ILE A 806 12.96 -19.18 -18.81
C ILE A 806 11.63 -18.73 -19.42
N THR A 807 10.68 -18.32 -18.59
CA THR A 807 9.32 -17.97 -19.01
C THR A 807 9.34 -16.79 -19.96
N ASN A 808 10.08 -15.73 -19.62
CA ASN A 808 10.10 -14.52 -20.44
C ASN A 808 10.86 -14.74 -21.76
N LEU A 809 11.92 -15.58 -21.78
CA LEU A 809 12.53 -16.02 -23.03
C LEU A 809 11.55 -16.78 -23.93
N ALA A 810 10.75 -17.69 -23.36
CA ALA A 810 9.77 -18.47 -24.10
C ALA A 810 8.60 -17.62 -24.65
N LEU A 811 8.30 -16.48 -24.00
CA LEU A 811 7.33 -15.49 -24.49
C LEU A 811 7.91 -14.62 -25.62
N TYR A 812 9.18 -14.19 -25.54
CA TYR A 812 9.79 -13.33 -26.56
C TYR A 812 10.29 -14.07 -27.81
N TYR A 813 10.71 -15.33 -27.66
CA TYR A 813 11.32 -16.13 -28.73
C TYR A 813 10.51 -17.39 -28.99
N SER A 814 10.32 -17.73 -30.27
CA SER A 814 9.67 -18.97 -30.69
C SER A 814 10.56 -20.20 -30.38
N PRO A 815 10.00 -21.42 -30.27
CA PRO A 815 10.80 -22.65 -30.15
C PRO A 815 11.74 -22.91 -31.35
N ASN A 816 11.54 -22.23 -32.48
CA ASN A 816 12.48 -22.24 -33.61
C ASN A 816 13.70 -21.31 -33.39
N GLU A 817 13.65 -20.44 -32.39
CA GLU A 817 14.68 -19.46 -32.05
C GLU A 817 15.52 -19.87 -30.84
N ILE A 818 14.93 -20.57 -29.85
CA ILE A 818 15.62 -21.00 -28.63
C ILE A 818 15.08 -22.33 -28.07
N ASN A 819 15.99 -23.18 -27.60
CA ASN A 819 15.70 -24.43 -26.89
C ASN A 819 16.33 -24.44 -25.50
N PHE A 820 15.64 -25.06 -24.54
CA PHE A 820 16.07 -25.17 -23.14
C PHE A 820 16.49 -26.60 -22.79
N TYR A 821 17.60 -26.69 -22.04
CA TYR A 821 18.04 -27.88 -21.33
C TYR A 821 18.08 -27.51 -19.85
N LEU A 822 17.16 -28.06 -19.07
CA LEU A 822 16.94 -27.70 -17.68
C LEU A 822 17.40 -28.84 -16.79
N ILE A 823 18.33 -28.58 -15.86
CA ILE A 823 18.83 -29.54 -14.89
C ILE A 823 18.62 -28.98 -13.49
N ASP A 824 17.89 -29.72 -12.65
CA ASP A 824 17.72 -29.44 -11.21
C ASP A 824 18.33 -30.58 -10.39
N PHE A 825 19.42 -30.29 -9.67
CA PHE A 825 20.08 -31.27 -8.79
C PHE A 825 19.49 -31.36 -7.39
N LYS A 826 18.66 -30.38 -6.98
CA LYS A 826 18.13 -30.32 -5.63
C LYS A 826 16.92 -31.27 -5.50
N LYS A 827 16.52 -31.62 -4.27
CA LYS A 827 15.18 -32.20 -3.94
C LYS A 827 14.03 -31.19 -4.15
N GLY A 828 14.19 -30.30 -5.12
CA GLY A 828 13.23 -29.32 -5.54
C GLY A 828 12.57 -29.82 -6.82
N VAL A 829 11.31 -29.45 -7.01
CA VAL A 829 10.59 -29.67 -8.26
C VAL A 829 10.59 -28.38 -9.08
N GLU A 830 11.66 -27.57 -8.99
CA GLU A 830 11.69 -26.18 -9.50
C GLU A 830 11.36 -26.18 -11.00
N PHE A 831 11.93 -27.10 -11.77
CA PHE A 831 11.67 -27.16 -13.22
C PHE A 831 10.54 -28.12 -13.62
N LYS A 832 9.85 -28.74 -12.67
CA LYS A 832 8.80 -29.74 -12.95
C LYS A 832 7.64 -29.18 -13.77
N ASP A 833 7.26 -27.94 -13.53
CA ASP A 833 6.12 -27.32 -14.23
C ASP A 833 6.38 -27.17 -15.74
N TYR A 834 7.64 -26.99 -16.16
CA TYR A 834 7.97 -26.94 -17.59
C TYR A 834 7.80 -28.29 -18.28
N ALA A 835 7.98 -29.39 -17.55
CA ALA A 835 7.67 -30.74 -18.03
C ALA A 835 6.15 -31.00 -18.01
N SER A 836 5.47 -30.67 -16.91
CA SER A 836 4.01 -30.87 -16.75
C SER A 836 3.19 -30.11 -17.81
N GLU A 837 3.57 -28.88 -18.11
CA GLU A 837 2.90 -28.06 -19.12
C GLU A 837 3.37 -28.35 -20.56
N GLU A 838 4.31 -29.29 -20.75
CA GLU A 838 4.93 -29.66 -22.02
C GLU A 838 5.45 -28.44 -22.81
N LEU A 839 6.32 -27.64 -22.19
CA LEU A 839 6.86 -26.42 -22.80
C LEU A 839 7.51 -26.74 -24.18
N PRO A 840 7.05 -26.13 -25.29
CA PRO A 840 7.57 -26.42 -26.64
C PRO A 840 9.07 -26.18 -26.85
N HIS A 841 9.66 -25.30 -26.04
CA HIS A 841 11.07 -24.94 -26.07
C HIS A 841 11.95 -25.94 -25.31
N ALA A 842 11.40 -26.70 -24.38
CA ALA A 842 12.16 -27.64 -23.57
C ALA A 842 12.55 -28.87 -24.41
N ARG A 843 13.81 -29.30 -24.31
CA ARG A 843 14.30 -30.55 -24.91
C ARG A 843 14.68 -31.58 -23.84
N VAL A 844 15.19 -31.10 -22.72
CA VAL A 844 15.51 -31.91 -21.54
C VAL A 844 15.04 -31.17 -20.31
N VAL A 845 14.35 -31.88 -19.42
CA VAL A 845 13.99 -31.41 -18.08
C VAL A 845 14.36 -32.52 -17.09
N ALA A 846 15.46 -32.32 -16.37
CA ALA A 846 15.93 -33.21 -15.33
C ALA A 846 15.43 -32.69 -13.98
N ILE A 847 14.60 -33.46 -13.28
CA ILE A 847 13.99 -33.11 -12.00
C ILE A 847 14.54 -34.06 -10.94
N GLU A 848 15.09 -33.52 -9.85
CA GLU A 848 15.79 -34.32 -8.83
C GLU A 848 16.83 -35.26 -9.47
N SER A 849 17.64 -34.72 -10.38
CA SER A 849 18.50 -35.51 -11.24
C SER A 849 19.75 -35.98 -10.51
N ASP A 850 20.12 -37.25 -10.72
CA ASP A 850 21.45 -37.74 -10.38
C ASP A 850 22.54 -37.08 -11.25
N ARG A 851 23.78 -37.11 -10.75
CA ARG A 851 24.96 -36.53 -11.41
C ARG A 851 25.21 -37.16 -12.78
N GLU A 852 24.92 -38.45 -12.92
CA GLU A 852 25.03 -39.25 -14.14
C GLU A 852 24.19 -38.67 -15.28
N PHE A 853 22.91 -38.39 -15.04
CA PHE A 853 22.03 -37.81 -16.05
C PHE A 853 22.45 -36.39 -16.41
N GLY A 854 22.91 -35.61 -15.43
CA GLY A 854 23.50 -34.29 -15.67
C GLY A 854 24.70 -34.37 -16.62
N VAL A 855 25.61 -35.32 -16.39
CA VAL A 855 26.78 -35.56 -17.25
C VAL A 855 26.35 -36.03 -18.64
N SER A 856 25.35 -36.91 -18.73
CA SER A 856 24.79 -37.36 -20.01
C SER A 856 24.21 -36.19 -20.81
N THR A 857 23.55 -35.24 -20.14
CA THR A 857 23.07 -34.01 -20.79
C THR A 857 24.23 -33.17 -21.36
N LEU A 858 25.33 -33.03 -20.61
CA LEU A 858 26.54 -32.35 -21.11
C LEU A 858 27.17 -33.09 -22.31
N GLN A 859 27.19 -34.43 -22.30
CA GLN A 859 27.67 -35.23 -23.42
C GLN A 859 26.81 -35.04 -24.67
N ARG A 860 25.48 -35.00 -24.52
CA ARG A 860 24.56 -34.73 -25.63
C ARG A 860 24.81 -33.36 -26.24
N LEU A 861 25.03 -32.33 -25.41
CA LEU A 861 25.34 -30.98 -25.87
C LEU A 861 26.69 -30.91 -26.58
N ASP A 862 27.71 -31.64 -26.12
CA ASP A 862 28.99 -31.77 -26.81
C ASP A 862 28.84 -32.44 -28.19
N ALA A 863 27.99 -33.47 -28.32
CA ALA A 863 27.68 -34.08 -29.61
C ALA A 863 27.01 -33.08 -30.56
N ILE A 864 26.02 -32.32 -30.09
CA ILE A 864 25.38 -31.25 -30.87
C ILE A 864 26.41 -30.18 -31.29
N LEU A 865 27.41 -29.91 -30.45
CA LEU A 865 28.47 -28.94 -30.75
C LEU A 865 29.31 -29.42 -31.93
N GLN A 866 29.67 -30.70 -31.95
CA GLN A 866 30.37 -31.32 -33.08
C GLN A 866 29.51 -31.35 -34.34
N GLU A 867 28.23 -31.72 -34.22
CA GLU A 867 27.27 -31.75 -35.34
C GLU A 867 27.11 -30.36 -35.99
N ARG A 868 26.97 -29.30 -35.17
CA ARG A 868 26.92 -27.91 -35.66
C ARG A 868 28.25 -27.47 -36.27
N GLY A 869 29.37 -27.92 -35.71
CA GLY A 869 30.70 -27.73 -36.29
C GLY A 869 30.80 -28.23 -37.72
N GLU A 870 30.39 -29.48 -37.97
CA GLU A 870 30.37 -30.05 -39.31
C GLU A 870 29.31 -29.42 -40.22
N LEU A 871 28.15 -29.06 -39.67
CA LEU A 871 27.11 -28.37 -40.42
C LEU A 871 27.59 -27.01 -40.94
N PHE A 872 28.25 -26.22 -40.09
CA PHE A 872 28.75 -24.89 -40.45
C PHE A 872 29.92 -24.98 -41.43
N ARG A 873 30.82 -25.95 -41.24
CA ARG A 873 31.91 -26.23 -42.18
C ARG A 873 31.39 -26.59 -43.57
N ARG A 874 30.37 -27.45 -43.67
CA ARG A 874 29.72 -27.83 -44.93
C ARG A 874 29.10 -26.65 -45.68
N HIS A 875 28.62 -25.64 -44.96
CA HIS A 875 28.00 -24.44 -45.53
C HIS A 875 28.97 -23.24 -45.65
N GLY A 876 30.24 -23.39 -45.27
CA GLY A 876 31.24 -22.32 -45.36
C GLY A 876 30.98 -21.14 -44.41
N VAL A 877 30.26 -21.35 -43.31
CA VAL A 877 29.92 -20.31 -42.32
C VAL A 877 30.68 -20.53 -41.02
N GLN A 878 30.87 -19.48 -40.22
CA GLN A 878 31.66 -19.53 -38.98
C GLN A 878 30.81 -19.61 -37.72
N ASP A 879 29.55 -19.15 -37.77
CA ASP A 879 28.68 -19.05 -36.61
C ASP A 879 27.20 -19.30 -36.97
N ILE A 880 26.37 -19.38 -35.93
CA ILE A 880 24.93 -19.62 -36.05
C ILE A 880 24.21 -18.51 -36.84
N ALA A 881 24.65 -17.26 -36.71
CA ALA A 881 24.09 -16.13 -37.44
C ALA A 881 24.34 -16.29 -38.95
N GLY A 882 25.58 -16.62 -39.32
CA GLY A 882 25.97 -16.92 -40.70
C GLY A 882 25.16 -18.08 -41.28
N PHE A 883 25.01 -19.18 -40.52
CA PHE A 883 24.21 -20.32 -40.96
C PHE A 883 22.74 -19.97 -41.20
N ARG A 884 22.09 -19.28 -40.26
CA ARG A 884 20.67 -18.89 -40.37
C ARG A 884 20.44 -17.83 -41.46
N ASN A 885 21.41 -16.95 -41.71
CA ASN A 885 21.35 -16.01 -42.83
C ASN A 885 21.49 -16.72 -44.19
N ALA A 886 22.34 -17.75 -44.27
CA ALA A 886 22.50 -18.55 -45.48
C ALA A 886 21.32 -19.50 -45.72
N ASN A 887 20.63 -19.95 -44.67
CA ASN A 887 19.51 -20.88 -44.73
C ASN A 887 18.26 -20.35 -43.97
N PRO A 888 17.55 -19.34 -44.48
CA PRO A 888 16.46 -18.68 -43.74
C PRO A 888 15.27 -19.58 -43.40
N ASN A 889 15.05 -20.65 -44.18
CA ASN A 889 13.94 -21.57 -44.02
C ASN A 889 14.25 -22.78 -43.12
N THR A 890 15.51 -22.92 -42.68
CA THR A 890 15.92 -24.03 -41.81
C THR A 890 16.08 -23.50 -40.39
N PRO A 891 15.17 -23.85 -39.47
CA PRO A 891 15.28 -23.40 -38.09
C PRO A 891 16.52 -24.03 -37.45
N LEU A 892 17.33 -23.20 -36.78
CA LEU A 892 18.45 -23.63 -35.97
C LEU A 892 18.46 -22.83 -34.66
N PRO A 893 17.66 -23.25 -33.66
CA PRO A 893 17.52 -22.50 -32.42
C PRO A 893 18.84 -22.43 -31.64
N ARG A 894 19.03 -21.33 -30.90
CA ARG A 894 20.08 -21.27 -29.87
C ARG A 894 19.74 -22.23 -28.74
N ILE A 895 20.77 -22.74 -28.07
CA ILE A 895 20.60 -23.66 -26.95
C ILE A 895 20.98 -22.91 -25.67
N LEU A 896 20.11 -22.98 -24.67
CA LEU A 896 20.36 -22.46 -23.33
C LEU A 896 20.31 -23.63 -22.34
N LEU A 897 21.48 -24.03 -21.85
CA LEU A 897 21.63 -24.96 -20.74
C LEU A 897 21.48 -24.18 -19.43
N ILE A 898 20.53 -24.56 -18.59
CA ILE A 898 20.29 -23.97 -17.28
C ILE A 898 20.45 -25.09 -16.26
N VAL A 899 21.45 -24.93 -15.39
CA VAL A 899 21.73 -25.89 -14.32
C VAL A 899 21.51 -25.17 -13.00
N ASP A 900 20.51 -25.60 -12.23
CA ASP A 900 20.38 -25.15 -10.86
C ASP A 900 21.23 -26.01 -9.91
N GLU A 901 21.87 -25.36 -8.95
CA GLU A 901 22.87 -25.95 -8.05
C GLU A 901 23.99 -26.70 -8.78
N PHE A 902 24.64 -26.05 -9.76
CA PHE A 902 25.65 -26.70 -10.60
C PHE A 902 26.85 -27.26 -9.83
N GLN A 903 27.12 -26.79 -8.60
CA GLN A 903 28.20 -27.32 -7.77
C GLN A 903 28.01 -28.81 -7.43
N GLU A 904 26.78 -29.34 -7.51
CA GLU A 904 26.45 -30.75 -7.28
C GLU A 904 27.18 -31.68 -8.26
N PHE A 905 27.53 -31.19 -9.46
CA PHE A 905 28.43 -31.92 -10.37
C PHE A 905 29.78 -32.27 -9.71
N PHE A 906 30.22 -31.47 -8.74
CA PHE A 906 31.61 -31.36 -8.29
C PHE A 906 31.82 -31.72 -6.82
N ILE A 907 30.78 -32.18 -6.12
CA ILE A 907 30.85 -32.49 -4.67
C ILE A 907 31.83 -33.63 -4.38
N GLU A 908 31.87 -34.65 -5.22
CA GLU A 908 32.77 -35.78 -5.09
C GLU A 908 33.93 -35.66 -6.08
N ASP A 909 35.15 -36.08 -5.70
CA ASP A 909 36.28 -36.15 -6.64
C ASP A 909 36.31 -37.52 -7.32
N ASP A 910 35.45 -37.70 -8.32
CA ASP A 910 35.27 -38.93 -9.07
C ASP A 910 35.35 -38.72 -10.60
N LYS A 911 35.15 -39.81 -11.36
CA LYS A 911 35.17 -39.75 -12.83
C LYS A 911 34.05 -38.88 -13.40
N LEU A 912 32.90 -38.78 -12.72
CA LEU A 912 31.77 -37.97 -13.15
C LEU A 912 32.12 -36.47 -13.06
N SER A 913 32.71 -36.02 -11.95
CA SER A 913 33.22 -34.66 -11.77
C SER A 913 34.24 -34.27 -12.82
N GLN A 914 35.22 -35.16 -13.08
CA GLN A 914 36.25 -34.91 -14.09
C GLN A 914 35.63 -34.79 -15.49
N SER A 915 34.66 -35.65 -15.81
CA SER A 915 33.94 -35.62 -17.09
C SER A 915 33.09 -34.36 -17.23
N ALA A 916 32.33 -34.00 -16.19
CA ALA A 916 31.53 -32.78 -16.14
C ALA A 916 32.40 -31.53 -16.34
N SER A 917 33.54 -31.45 -15.66
CA SER A 917 34.49 -30.34 -15.78
C SER A 917 35.01 -30.16 -17.21
N LEU A 918 35.44 -31.26 -17.85
CA LEU A 918 35.95 -31.25 -19.22
C LEU A 918 34.87 -30.85 -20.25
N LEU A 919 33.66 -31.42 -20.11
CA LEU A 919 32.55 -31.13 -21.01
C LEU A 919 32.06 -29.68 -20.86
N LEU A 920 31.94 -29.21 -19.61
CA LEU A 920 31.52 -27.84 -19.32
C LEU A 920 32.55 -26.81 -19.82
N ASP A 921 33.85 -27.04 -19.61
CA ASP A 921 34.91 -26.17 -20.14
C ASP A 921 34.85 -26.06 -21.67
N ARG A 922 34.64 -27.19 -22.36
CA ARG A 922 34.51 -27.19 -23.81
C ARG A 922 33.28 -26.43 -24.28
N LEU A 923 32.11 -26.66 -23.65
CA LEU A 923 30.87 -25.94 -23.97
C LEU A 923 31.02 -24.44 -23.76
N VAL A 924 31.63 -24.01 -22.66
CA VAL A 924 31.82 -22.59 -22.35
C VAL A 924 32.86 -21.94 -23.28
N ARG A 925 33.92 -22.64 -23.68
CA ARG A 925 34.95 -22.08 -24.58
C ARG A 925 34.50 -22.04 -26.05
N GLN A 926 33.80 -23.07 -26.51
CA GLN A 926 33.49 -23.26 -27.93
C GLN A 926 32.03 -22.92 -28.27
N GLY A 927 31.12 -22.94 -27.29
CA GLY A 927 29.68 -22.79 -27.48
C GLY A 927 29.25 -21.48 -28.14
N ARG A 928 30.03 -20.40 -27.96
CA ARG A 928 29.79 -19.07 -28.56
C ARG A 928 29.47 -19.12 -30.06
N ALA A 929 30.30 -19.79 -30.85
CA ALA A 929 30.13 -19.83 -32.31
C ALA A 929 28.88 -20.62 -32.71
N PHE A 930 28.56 -21.66 -31.93
CA PHE A 930 27.48 -22.60 -32.20
C PHE A 930 26.14 -22.20 -31.57
N GLY A 931 26.05 -21.00 -30.97
CA GLY A 931 24.83 -20.51 -30.34
C GLY A 931 24.42 -21.31 -29.12
N MET A 932 25.39 -21.80 -28.33
CA MET A 932 25.17 -22.49 -27.06
C MET A 932 25.56 -21.60 -25.90
N HIS A 933 24.65 -21.49 -24.95
CA HIS A 933 24.74 -20.63 -23.78
C HIS A 933 24.54 -21.48 -22.54
N VAL A 934 25.22 -21.10 -21.46
CA VAL A 934 25.18 -21.82 -20.19
C VAL A 934 24.83 -20.83 -19.09
N VAL A 935 23.85 -21.18 -18.27
CA VAL A 935 23.42 -20.47 -17.07
C VAL A 935 23.65 -21.42 -15.90
N LEU A 936 24.57 -21.05 -15.02
CA LEU A 936 24.92 -21.83 -13.84
C LEU A 936 24.31 -21.14 -12.61
N GLY A 937 23.40 -21.83 -11.92
CA GLY A 937 22.81 -21.40 -10.65
C GLY A 937 23.50 -22.05 -9.46
N SER A 938 23.77 -21.31 -8.38
CA SER A 938 24.34 -21.88 -7.16
C SER A 938 23.99 -21.07 -5.92
N GLN A 939 23.81 -21.74 -4.77
CA GLN A 939 23.74 -21.05 -3.48
C GLN A 939 25.10 -20.51 -3.00
N THR A 940 26.17 -21.26 -3.25
CA THR A 940 27.54 -20.91 -2.85
C THR A 940 28.55 -21.57 -3.78
N LEU A 941 29.60 -20.83 -4.13
CA LEU A 941 30.73 -21.36 -4.90
C LEU A 941 31.75 -22.08 -4.02
N GLY A 942 31.56 -22.08 -2.70
CA GLY A 942 32.45 -22.72 -1.73
C GLY A 942 32.55 -24.24 -1.83
N GLY A 943 31.87 -24.89 -2.78
CA GLY A 943 31.96 -26.33 -3.07
C GLY A 943 32.48 -26.68 -4.47
N ALA A 944 32.65 -25.71 -5.37
CA ALA A 944 32.98 -25.96 -6.78
C ALA A 944 34.50 -25.92 -7.09
N TYR A 945 35.35 -26.37 -6.16
CA TYR A 945 36.81 -26.22 -6.25
C TYR A 945 37.46 -26.94 -7.45
N SER A 946 36.81 -27.98 -7.97
CA SER A 946 37.31 -28.78 -9.10
C SER A 946 37.02 -28.15 -10.47
N LEU A 947 36.15 -27.13 -10.54
CA LEU A 947 35.96 -26.38 -11.77
C LEU A 947 37.11 -25.37 -11.93
N ALA A 948 37.80 -25.42 -13.08
CA ALA A 948 38.93 -24.54 -13.31
C ALA A 948 38.52 -23.06 -13.29
N ARG A 949 39.27 -22.22 -12.56
CA ARG A 949 39.06 -20.76 -12.56
C ARG A 949 39.09 -20.17 -13.97
N SER A 950 39.84 -20.78 -14.88
CA SER A 950 39.90 -20.39 -16.29
C SER A 950 38.57 -20.61 -17.03
N THR A 951 37.82 -21.66 -16.68
CA THR A 951 36.47 -21.94 -17.20
C THR A 951 35.46 -20.94 -16.63
N LEU A 952 35.48 -20.72 -15.30
CA LEU A 952 34.63 -19.71 -14.67
C LEU A 952 34.91 -18.31 -15.23
N GLY A 953 36.17 -17.98 -15.54
CA GLY A 953 36.54 -16.71 -16.16
C GLY A 953 36.00 -16.49 -17.59
N GLN A 954 35.51 -17.54 -18.26
CA GLN A 954 34.79 -17.39 -19.54
C GLN A 954 33.28 -17.08 -19.34
N VAL A 955 32.77 -17.23 -18.12
CA VAL A 955 31.38 -16.90 -17.77
C VAL A 955 31.32 -15.43 -17.35
N ALA A 956 31.27 -14.56 -18.34
CA ALA A 956 31.49 -13.13 -18.12
C ALA A 956 30.35 -12.41 -17.40
N ILE A 957 29.12 -12.89 -17.57
CA ILE A 957 27.97 -12.30 -16.90
C ILE A 957 27.84 -12.91 -15.52
N ARG A 958 27.84 -12.06 -14.49
CA ARG A 958 27.60 -12.44 -13.10
C ARG A 958 26.31 -11.80 -12.62
N VAL A 959 25.42 -12.61 -12.09
CA VAL A 959 24.21 -12.16 -11.42
C VAL A 959 24.32 -12.57 -9.96
N ALA A 960 24.61 -11.59 -9.12
CA ALA A 960 24.76 -11.81 -7.69
C ALA A 960 23.50 -11.29 -6.97
N LEU A 961 22.75 -12.20 -6.36
CA LEU A 961 21.73 -11.87 -5.37
C LEU A 961 22.39 -11.81 -3.98
N GLN A 962 21.60 -11.53 -2.94
CA GLN A 962 22.11 -11.44 -1.57
C GLN A 962 22.92 -12.70 -1.19
N CYS A 963 24.19 -12.50 -0.82
CA CYS A 963 25.11 -13.57 -0.43
C CYS A 963 26.08 -13.13 0.68
N SER A 964 26.89 -14.06 1.18
CA SER A 964 27.96 -13.73 2.14
C SER A 964 29.07 -12.92 1.47
N GLU A 965 29.92 -12.26 2.26
CA GLU A 965 31.10 -11.56 1.74
C GLU A 965 32.06 -12.49 1.00
N SER A 966 32.32 -13.67 1.58
CA SER A 966 33.15 -14.70 0.95
C SER A 966 32.57 -15.18 -0.37
N ASP A 967 31.25 -15.34 -0.47
CA ASP A 967 30.61 -15.72 -1.74
C ASP A 967 30.67 -14.58 -2.75
N ALA A 968 30.47 -13.32 -2.31
CA ALA A 968 30.53 -12.16 -3.19
C ALA A 968 31.88 -12.08 -3.90
N HIS A 969 32.98 -12.32 -3.19
CA HIS A 969 34.32 -12.38 -3.76
C HIS A 969 34.54 -13.51 -4.77
N LEU A 970 33.90 -14.66 -4.56
CA LEU A 970 33.99 -15.80 -5.47
C LEU A 970 33.15 -15.62 -6.73
N ILE A 971 31.99 -14.95 -6.61
CA ILE A 971 31.03 -14.75 -7.71
C ILE A 971 31.44 -13.56 -8.58
N LEU A 972 31.82 -12.45 -7.96
CA LEU A 972 32.19 -11.21 -8.60
C LEU A 972 33.73 -11.14 -8.75
N SER A 973 34.37 -10.19 -8.07
CA SER A 973 35.82 -10.06 -7.98
C SER A 973 36.25 -9.88 -6.52
N GLU A 974 37.53 -10.11 -6.21
CA GLU A 974 38.06 -9.98 -4.86
C GLU A 974 37.87 -8.59 -4.24
N GLU A 975 37.67 -7.53 -5.03
CA GLU A 975 37.42 -6.17 -4.54
C GLU A 975 35.93 -5.79 -4.53
N ASN A 976 35.04 -6.65 -5.03
CA ASN A 976 33.63 -6.34 -5.24
C ASN A 976 32.72 -7.08 -4.22
N THR A 977 32.48 -6.43 -3.08
CA THR A 977 31.60 -6.94 -2.01
C THR A 977 30.15 -6.47 -2.13
N ALA A 978 29.77 -5.83 -3.24
CA ALA A 978 28.47 -5.14 -3.37
C ALA A 978 27.27 -6.07 -3.13
N ALA A 979 27.37 -7.36 -3.49
CA ALA A 979 26.30 -8.34 -3.27
C ALA A 979 25.98 -8.59 -1.78
N ARG A 980 26.94 -8.32 -0.87
CA ARG A 980 26.74 -8.36 0.60
C ARG A 980 25.78 -7.27 1.07
N LEU A 981 25.80 -6.12 0.39
CA LEU A 981 25.02 -4.94 0.75
C LEU A 981 23.57 -5.02 0.26
N LEU A 982 23.22 -6.05 -0.53
CA LEU A 982 21.84 -6.30 -0.94
C LEU A 982 21.03 -6.72 0.29
N THR A 983 19.84 -6.14 0.44
CA THR A 983 19.05 -6.26 1.67
C THR A 983 17.69 -6.91 1.43
N ARG A 984 17.13 -6.77 0.23
CA ARG A 984 15.78 -7.24 -0.10
C ARG A 984 15.83 -8.55 -0.92
N PRO A 985 14.92 -9.51 -0.66
CA PRO A 985 14.72 -10.64 -1.58
C PRO A 985 14.38 -10.15 -2.99
N GLY A 986 14.94 -10.78 -4.00
CA GLY A 986 14.81 -10.36 -5.40
C GLY A 986 15.68 -9.18 -5.80
N GLU A 987 16.39 -8.54 -4.86
CA GLU A 987 17.42 -7.55 -5.20
C GLU A 987 18.65 -8.28 -5.74
N ALA A 988 19.16 -7.83 -6.88
CA ALA A 988 20.26 -8.48 -7.58
C ALA A 988 21.18 -7.46 -8.27
N ILE A 989 22.42 -7.85 -8.48
CA ILE A 989 23.41 -7.10 -9.27
C ILE A 989 23.62 -7.87 -10.56
N TYR A 990 23.25 -7.26 -11.69
CA TYR A 990 23.63 -7.71 -13.01
C TYR A 990 24.99 -7.10 -13.37
N ASN A 991 25.99 -7.95 -13.59
CA ASN A 991 27.34 -7.54 -13.95
C ASN A 991 27.75 -8.18 -15.29
N ASP A 992 28.12 -7.35 -16.25
CA ASP A 992 28.57 -7.75 -17.59
C ASP A 992 30.09 -7.55 -17.81
N ALA A 993 30.83 -7.26 -16.74
CA ALA A 993 32.26 -6.95 -16.75
C ALA A 993 33.10 -7.95 -15.93
N ASN A 994 32.79 -9.25 -16.02
CA ASN A 994 33.50 -10.32 -15.31
C ASN A 994 33.57 -10.14 -13.78
N GLY A 995 32.57 -9.51 -13.17
CA GLY A 995 32.51 -9.29 -11.72
C GLY A 995 33.22 -8.04 -11.21
N LEU A 996 33.79 -7.19 -12.09
CA LEU A 996 34.39 -5.91 -11.67
C LEU A 996 33.32 -4.92 -11.19
N SER A 997 33.63 -4.11 -10.17
CA SER A 997 32.70 -3.16 -9.55
C SER A 997 32.07 -2.18 -10.53
N GLU A 998 32.82 -1.74 -11.55
CA GLU A 998 32.38 -0.84 -12.62
C GLU A 998 31.21 -1.41 -13.45
N GLY A 999 31.11 -2.73 -13.56
CA GLY A 999 30.02 -3.41 -14.29
C GLY A 999 28.75 -3.65 -13.47
N ASN A 1000 28.71 -3.25 -12.19
CA ASN A 1000 27.58 -3.55 -11.31
C ASN A 1000 26.34 -2.72 -11.66
N ASN A 1001 25.29 -3.37 -12.14
CA ASN A 1001 23.95 -2.80 -12.35
C ASN A 1001 22.94 -3.41 -11.36
N PRO A 1002 22.65 -2.74 -10.22
CA PRO A 1002 21.64 -3.20 -9.27
C PRO A 1002 20.24 -3.11 -9.88
N PHE A 1003 19.41 -4.10 -9.60
CA PHE A 1003 18.03 -4.16 -10.07
C PHE A 1003 17.16 -5.03 -9.14
N GLN A 1004 15.86 -4.81 -9.17
CA GLN A 1004 14.86 -5.66 -8.52
C GLN A 1004 14.30 -6.63 -9.56
N ILE A 1005 14.42 -7.93 -9.29
CA ILE A 1005 13.85 -9.00 -10.10
C ILE A 1005 12.32 -8.91 -10.03
N ALA A 1006 11.63 -9.18 -11.15
CA ALA A 1006 10.18 -9.24 -11.13
C ALA A 1006 9.67 -10.35 -10.21
N TRP A 1007 8.41 -10.26 -9.79
CA TRP A 1007 7.71 -11.34 -9.11
C TRP A 1007 6.84 -12.05 -10.13
N LEU A 1008 7.04 -13.36 -10.25
CA LEU A 1008 6.26 -14.26 -11.11
C LEU A 1008 5.70 -15.35 -10.21
N ASP A 1009 4.39 -15.29 -9.95
CA ASP A 1009 3.71 -16.32 -9.16
C ASP A 1009 3.53 -17.61 -9.97
N ASP A 1010 3.32 -18.73 -9.26
CA ASP A 1010 3.24 -20.06 -9.87
C ASP A 1010 2.05 -20.21 -10.84
N GLU A 1011 0.90 -19.60 -10.53
CA GLU A 1011 -0.28 -19.69 -11.39
C GLU A 1011 -0.12 -18.84 -12.64
N GLU A 1012 0.43 -17.63 -12.50
CA GLU A 1012 0.80 -16.78 -13.63
C GLU A 1012 1.84 -17.46 -14.53
N ARG A 1013 2.87 -18.10 -13.95
CA ARG A 1013 3.85 -18.90 -14.70
C ARG A 1013 3.15 -19.99 -15.49
N ASN A 1014 2.35 -20.83 -14.83
CA ASN A 1014 1.69 -21.97 -15.47
C ASN A 1014 0.69 -21.49 -16.53
N GLN A 1015 0.02 -20.35 -16.32
CA GLN A 1015 -0.81 -19.73 -17.34
C GLN A 1015 0.00 -19.24 -18.54
N ALA A 1016 1.17 -18.62 -18.33
CA ALA A 1016 2.07 -18.22 -19.41
C ALA A 1016 2.56 -19.43 -20.22
N LEU A 1017 2.95 -20.53 -19.56
CA LEU A 1017 3.37 -21.78 -20.21
C LEU A 1017 2.24 -22.40 -21.05
N ARG A 1018 1.02 -22.46 -20.50
CA ARG A 1018 -0.17 -22.89 -21.25
C ARG A 1018 -0.43 -22.03 -22.48
N ASN A 1019 -0.28 -20.71 -22.36
CA ASN A 1019 -0.43 -19.78 -23.48
C ASN A 1019 0.62 -20.04 -24.58
N ILE A 1020 1.88 -20.28 -24.21
CA ILE A 1020 2.97 -20.62 -25.15
C ILE A 1020 2.66 -21.92 -25.89
N ARG A 1021 2.22 -22.97 -25.18
CA ARG A 1021 1.83 -24.25 -25.80
C ARG A 1021 0.67 -24.08 -26.77
N GLN A 1022 -0.39 -23.36 -26.36
CA GLN A 1022 -1.51 -23.06 -27.25
C GLN A 1022 -1.08 -22.26 -28.49
N GLN A 1023 -0.15 -21.32 -28.34
CA GLN A 1023 0.38 -20.55 -29.47
C GLN A 1023 1.14 -21.43 -30.46
N ALA A 1024 1.94 -22.40 -29.98
CA ALA A 1024 2.65 -23.36 -30.83
C ALA A 1024 1.67 -24.20 -31.65
N THR A 1025 0.61 -24.69 -30.99
CA THR A 1025 -0.46 -25.43 -31.66
C THR A 1025 -1.19 -24.55 -32.70
N ARG A 1026 -1.51 -23.29 -32.37
CA ARG A 1026 -2.18 -22.35 -33.30
C ARG A 1026 -1.33 -22.03 -34.53
N GLN A 1027 -0.01 -21.91 -34.37
CA GLN A 1027 0.91 -21.65 -35.48
C GLN A 1027 1.33 -22.92 -36.23
N GLY A 1028 0.87 -24.10 -35.80
CA GLY A 1028 1.21 -25.38 -36.42
C GLY A 1028 2.70 -25.73 -36.29
N ILE A 1029 3.37 -25.25 -35.24
CA ILE A 1029 4.78 -25.57 -34.99
C ILE A 1029 4.84 -26.97 -34.37
N GLU A 1030 5.44 -27.91 -35.09
CA GLU A 1030 5.78 -29.22 -34.54
C GLU A 1030 6.98 -29.10 -33.59
N PHE A 1031 6.86 -29.69 -32.40
CA PHE A 1031 7.93 -29.75 -31.42
C PHE A 1031 8.04 -31.14 -30.82
N GLU A 1032 9.27 -31.54 -30.50
CA GLU A 1032 9.55 -32.80 -29.81
C GLU A 1032 9.15 -32.68 -28.33
N LYS A 1033 8.60 -33.76 -27.77
CA LYS A 1033 8.33 -33.82 -26.34
C LYS A 1033 9.66 -33.75 -25.57
N PRO A 1034 9.73 -33.01 -24.45
CA PRO A 1034 10.93 -32.95 -23.65
C PRO A 1034 11.25 -34.34 -23.09
N ILE A 1035 12.54 -34.69 -23.05
CA ILE A 1035 13.02 -35.84 -22.28
C ILE A 1035 12.94 -35.45 -20.81
N VAL A 1036 12.03 -36.09 -20.09
CA VAL A 1036 11.82 -35.87 -18.66
C VAL A 1036 12.47 -37.02 -17.91
N PHE A 1037 13.39 -36.70 -17.00
CA PHE A 1037 13.99 -37.66 -16.09
C PHE A 1037 13.65 -37.27 -14.65
N GLU A 1038 13.04 -38.20 -13.92
CA GLU A 1038 12.71 -38.08 -12.49
C GLU A 1038 13.44 -39.23 -11.76
N GLY A 1039 14.58 -38.95 -11.14
CA GLY A 1039 15.51 -39.99 -10.63
C GLY A 1039 14.93 -40.90 -9.54
N ASN A 1040 13.87 -40.47 -8.86
CA ASN A 1040 13.25 -41.18 -7.74
C ASN A 1040 11.99 -41.98 -8.10
N ILE A 1041 11.61 -42.06 -9.39
CA ILE A 1041 10.38 -42.72 -9.82
C ILE A 1041 10.69 -44.04 -10.53
N PRO A 1042 10.03 -45.17 -10.16
CA PRO A 1042 10.15 -46.42 -10.90
C PRO A 1042 9.82 -46.26 -12.39
N SER A 1043 10.56 -46.96 -13.25
CA SER A 1043 10.32 -46.91 -14.69
C SER A 1043 8.91 -47.37 -15.05
N ASP A 1044 8.28 -46.64 -15.97
CA ASP A 1044 6.90 -46.91 -16.41
C ASP A 1044 6.91 -47.56 -17.80
N ILE A 1045 6.57 -48.85 -17.83
CA ILE A 1045 6.54 -49.65 -19.06
C ILE A 1045 5.63 -49.08 -20.15
N THR A 1046 4.59 -48.33 -19.75
CA THR A 1046 3.64 -47.73 -20.69
C THR A 1046 4.24 -46.55 -21.45
N ARG A 1047 5.34 -45.97 -20.95
CA ARG A 1047 6.06 -44.87 -21.61
C ARG A 1047 7.04 -45.37 -22.67
N ASN A 1048 7.31 -46.67 -22.74
CA ASN A 1048 8.21 -47.23 -23.74
C ASN A 1048 7.52 -47.33 -25.10
N GLN A 1049 7.72 -46.32 -25.94
CA GLN A 1049 7.13 -46.21 -27.27
C GLN A 1049 7.52 -47.38 -28.20
N ALA A 1050 8.74 -47.94 -28.06
CA ALA A 1050 9.19 -49.07 -28.86
C ALA A 1050 8.43 -50.36 -28.50
N LEU A 1051 8.16 -50.54 -27.20
CA LEU A 1051 7.35 -51.65 -26.71
C LEU A 1051 5.87 -51.47 -27.06
N GLU A 1052 5.32 -50.27 -26.91
CA GLU A 1052 3.95 -49.94 -27.29
C GLU A 1052 3.71 -50.22 -28.78
N THR A 1053 4.63 -49.79 -29.64
CA THR A 1053 4.60 -50.08 -31.09
C THR A 1053 4.65 -51.59 -31.35
N THR A 1054 5.54 -52.31 -30.65
CA THR A 1054 5.67 -53.77 -30.79
C THR A 1054 4.43 -54.50 -30.32
N ALA A 1055 3.81 -54.07 -29.22
CA ALA A 1055 2.60 -54.64 -28.65
C ALA A 1055 1.36 -54.32 -29.51
N ALA A 1056 1.26 -53.13 -30.10
CA ALA A 1056 0.17 -52.76 -31.01
C ALA A 1056 0.14 -53.61 -32.29
N GLU A 1057 1.30 -54.13 -32.70
CA GLU A 1057 1.44 -55.05 -33.84
C GLU A 1057 1.27 -56.53 -33.47
N PHE A 1058 1.14 -56.85 -32.17
CA PHE A 1058 0.97 -58.22 -31.69
C PHE A 1058 -0.31 -58.86 -32.27
N GLY A 1059 -0.18 -60.08 -32.81
CA GLY A 1059 -1.28 -60.79 -33.49
C GLY A 1059 -1.61 -60.31 -34.90
N ARG A 1060 -1.04 -59.20 -35.38
CA ARG A 1060 -1.18 -58.73 -36.77
C ARG A 1060 0.02 -59.08 -37.66
N ARG A 1061 1.12 -59.55 -37.08
CA ARG A 1061 2.34 -59.94 -37.80
C ARG A 1061 2.23 -61.35 -38.40
N GLU A 1062 2.55 -61.49 -39.68
CA GLU A 1062 2.65 -62.78 -40.38
C GLU A 1062 3.99 -63.50 -40.10
N THR A 1063 5.05 -62.73 -39.81
CA THR A 1063 6.39 -63.25 -39.51
C THR A 1063 6.83 -62.84 -38.09
N PRO A 1064 7.32 -63.77 -37.27
CA PRO A 1064 7.81 -63.46 -35.92
C PRO A 1064 9.07 -62.58 -35.96
N VAL A 1065 9.26 -61.77 -34.91
CA VAL A 1065 10.52 -61.01 -34.73
C VAL A 1065 11.65 -62.01 -34.53
N ALA A 1066 12.68 -61.95 -35.38
CA ALA A 1066 13.77 -62.92 -35.39
C ALA A 1066 14.53 -62.97 -34.04
N TYR A 1067 14.65 -61.82 -33.37
CA TYR A 1067 15.32 -61.67 -32.08
C TYR A 1067 14.56 -60.68 -31.18
N PRO A 1068 13.76 -61.16 -30.22
CA PRO A 1068 13.05 -60.29 -29.29
C PRO A 1068 14.04 -59.54 -28.39
N SER A 1069 13.79 -58.25 -28.20
CA SER A 1069 14.55 -57.41 -27.28
C SER A 1069 13.75 -57.20 -25.99
N ILE A 1070 14.42 -57.40 -24.87
CA ILE A 1070 13.86 -57.27 -23.53
C ILE A 1070 14.18 -55.87 -23.02
N TRP A 1071 13.14 -55.13 -22.64
CA TRP A 1071 13.30 -53.83 -21.98
C TRP A 1071 13.69 -54.02 -20.51
N LEU A 1072 14.71 -53.29 -20.05
CA LEU A 1072 15.22 -53.39 -18.68
C LEU A 1072 14.78 -52.25 -17.77
N GLY A 1073 14.29 -51.15 -18.33
CA GLY A 1073 13.92 -49.94 -17.58
C GLY A 1073 14.17 -48.67 -18.41
N ASP A 1074 13.86 -47.52 -17.83
CA ASP A 1074 14.13 -46.23 -18.47
C ASP A 1074 15.63 -45.91 -18.44
N PRO A 1075 16.15 -45.21 -19.48
CA PRO A 1075 17.56 -44.87 -19.53
C PRO A 1075 17.90 -43.75 -18.53
N VAL A 1076 19.02 -43.92 -17.81
CA VAL A 1076 19.63 -42.86 -16.96
C VAL A 1076 20.49 -41.89 -17.79
N GLU A 1077 20.63 -42.17 -19.08
CA GLU A 1077 21.36 -41.36 -20.05
C GLU A 1077 20.40 -40.92 -21.18
N ILE A 1078 20.72 -39.83 -21.87
CA ILE A 1078 19.99 -39.42 -23.07
C ILE A 1078 20.31 -40.41 -24.20
N GLY A 1079 19.43 -41.40 -24.37
CA GLY A 1079 19.60 -42.48 -25.34
C GLY A 1079 18.37 -43.39 -25.45
N PRO A 1080 18.41 -44.42 -26.30
CA PRO A 1080 17.35 -45.41 -26.36
C PRO A 1080 17.23 -46.16 -25.02
N PRO A 1081 16.03 -46.66 -24.66
CA PRO A 1081 15.86 -47.43 -23.44
C PRO A 1081 16.79 -48.65 -23.40
N PRO A 1082 17.43 -48.96 -22.26
CA PRO A 1082 18.29 -50.12 -22.13
C PRO A 1082 17.51 -51.40 -22.46
N ALA A 1083 18.03 -52.16 -23.42
CA ALA A 1083 17.43 -53.40 -23.87
C ALA A 1083 18.47 -54.47 -24.16
N ILE A 1084 18.09 -55.74 -23.94
CA ILE A 1084 18.91 -56.91 -24.27
C ILE A 1084 18.23 -57.73 -25.34
N THR A 1085 18.94 -58.00 -26.43
CA THR A 1085 18.46 -58.85 -27.53
C THR A 1085 18.95 -60.28 -27.35
N PHE A 1086 18.04 -61.27 -27.37
CA PHE A 1086 18.39 -62.68 -27.23
C PHE A 1086 18.57 -63.35 -28.59
N TYR A 1087 19.82 -63.67 -28.95
CA TYR A 1087 20.15 -64.39 -30.18
C TYR A 1087 20.12 -65.92 -29.98
N ARG A 1088 20.00 -66.69 -31.07
CA ARG A 1088 20.11 -68.16 -31.04
C ARG A 1088 21.57 -68.62 -30.99
N GLN A 1089 22.29 -68.26 -29.92
CA GLN A 1089 23.68 -68.66 -29.67
C GLN A 1089 23.91 -68.89 -28.18
N GLY A 1090 24.93 -69.67 -27.85
CA GLY A 1090 25.34 -69.90 -26.45
C GLY A 1090 25.76 -68.58 -25.78
N GLY A 1091 25.47 -68.44 -24.48
CA GLY A 1091 25.84 -67.27 -23.68
C GLY A 1091 24.76 -66.18 -23.56
N ASN A 1092 23.59 -66.34 -24.16
CA ASN A 1092 22.47 -65.39 -24.05
C ASN A 1092 21.52 -65.74 -22.90
N ASN A 1093 22.03 -65.75 -21.67
CA ASN A 1093 21.21 -65.85 -20.45
C ASN A 1093 21.32 -64.56 -19.66
N LEU A 1094 20.25 -64.15 -18.99
CA LEU A 1094 20.23 -62.97 -18.12
C LEU A 1094 20.15 -63.39 -16.66
N LEU A 1095 21.13 -62.98 -15.86
CA LEU A 1095 21.15 -63.14 -14.41
C LEU A 1095 20.97 -61.77 -13.76
N MET A 1096 19.94 -61.63 -12.93
CA MET A 1096 19.71 -60.44 -12.11
C MET A 1096 20.06 -60.74 -10.66
N VAL A 1097 20.88 -59.90 -10.04
CA VAL A 1097 21.30 -60.04 -8.63
C VAL A 1097 21.02 -58.72 -7.92
N GLY A 1098 20.21 -58.77 -6.87
CA GLY A 1098 19.83 -57.58 -6.10
C GLY A 1098 19.13 -57.94 -4.81
N GLN A 1099 18.98 -56.96 -3.92
CA GLN A 1099 18.22 -57.09 -2.66
C GLN A 1099 16.76 -56.66 -2.80
N ASP A 1100 16.44 -55.92 -3.86
CA ASP A 1100 15.10 -55.45 -4.16
C ASP A 1100 14.34 -56.49 -5.00
N ALA A 1101 13.45 -57.22 -4.34
CA ALA A 1101 12.65 -58.27 -4.96
C ALA A 1101 11.57 -57.69 -5.89
N GLU A 1102 11.02 -56.52 -5.56
CA GLU A 1102 9.96 -55.87 -6.32
C GLU A 1102 10.50 -55.32 -7.65
N ALA A 1103 11.63 -54.62 -7.63
CA ALA A 1103 12.29 -54.16 -8.85
C ALA A 1103 12.73 -55.34 -9.73
N ALA A 1104 13.28 -56.41 -9.14
CA ALA A 1104 13.67 -57.61 -9.89
C ALA A 1104 12.46 -58.29 -10.55
N GLN A 1105 11.32 -58.38 -9.84
CA GLN A 1105 10.10 -58.91 -10.43
C GLN A 1105 9.56 -58.00 -11.53
N GLY A 1106 9.54 -56.68 -11.32
CA GLY A 1106 9.10 -55.71 -12.32
C GLY A 1106 9.88 -55.83 -13.62
N ILE A 1107 11.22 -55.90 -13.55
CA ILE A 1107 12.07 -56.10 -14.72
C ILE A 1107 11.81 -57.45 -15.38
N GLN A 1108 11.63 -58.54 -14.61
CA GLN A 1108 11.32 -59.86 -15.17
C GLN A 1108 9.94 -59.93 -15.84
N SER A 1109 8.93 -59.28 -15.26
CA SER A 1109 7.59 -59.20 -15.83
C SER A 1109 7.57 -58.34 -17.09
N ALA A 1110 8.27 -57.20 -17.08
CA ALA A 1110 8.49 -56.36 -18.26
C ALA A 1110 9.22 -57.12 -19.38
N ALA A 1111 10.25 -57.89 -19.00
CA ALA A 1111 11.00 -58.74 -19.91
C ALA A 1111 10.13 -59.83 -20.55
N ALA A 1112 9.29 -60.48 -19.76
CA ALA A 1112 8.33 -61.45 -20.24
C ALA A 1112 7.36 -60.82 -21.24
N LEU A 1113 6.78 -59.66 -20.91
CA LEU A 1113 5.84 -58.94 -21.80
C LEU A 1113 6.49 -58.50 -23.10
N ALA A 1114 7.68 -57.90 -23.05
CA ALA A 1114 8.42 -57.46 -24.23
C ALA A 1114 8.77 -58.63 -25.16
N TRP A 1115 9.17 -59.76 -24.59
CA TRP A 1115 9.45 -60.98 -25.34
C TRP A 1115 8.19 -61.58 -25.98
N LEU A 1116 7.09 -61.61 -25.23
CA LEU A 1116 5.79 -62.12 -25.69
C LEU A 1116 5.20 -61.24 -26.81
N ALA A 1117 5.29 -59.91 -26.68
CA ALA A 1117 4.85 -58.96 -27.71
C ALA A 1117 5.60 -59.11 -29.05
N GLY A 1118 6.83 -59.66 -29.03
CA GLY A 1118 7.62 -59.94 -30.25
C GLY A 1118 7.20 -61.22 -31.01
N GLY A 1119 6.32 -62.06 -30.43
CA GLY A 1119 5.92 -63.36 -31.00
C GLY A 1119 4.64 -63.34 -31.85
N THR A 1120 4.28 -64.50 -32.43
CA THR A 1120 3.01 -64.72 -33.17
C THR A 1120 2.10 -65.71 -32.41
N PRO A 1121 0.79 -65.43 -32.24
CA PRO A 1121 -0.15 -66.28 -31.49
C PRO A 1121 -0.69 -67.48 -32.30
N THR A 1122 0.19 -68.28 -32.91
CA THR A 1122 -0.17 -69.51 -33.68
C THR A 1122 0.20 -70.79 -32.92
N ALA A 1123 -0.24 -71.97 -33.38
CA ALA A 1123 0.03 -73.29 -32.75
C ALA A 1123 1.53 -73.65 -32.55
N THR A 1124 2.43 -72.85 -33.12
CA THR A 1124 3.88 -72.79 -32.87
C THR A 1124 4.23 -71.75 -31.81
N ALA A 1125 3.34 -71.52 -30.85
CA ALA A 1125 3.47 -70.47 -29.85
C ALA A 1125 4.72 -70.69 -28.99
N PRO A 1126 5.44 -69.61 -28.65
CA PRO A 1126 6.50 -69.69 -27.65
C PRO A 1126 5.95 -70.26 -26.34
N THR A 1127 6.71 -71.13 -25.67
CA THR A 1127 6.33 -71.66 -24.35
C THR A 1127 7.12 -70.94 -23.27
N VAL A 1128 6.42 -70.42 -22.26
CA VAL A 1128 7.06 -69.81 -21.08
C VAL A 1128 7.07 -70.82 -19.94
N TYR A 1129 8.25 -71.12 -19.40
CA TYR A 1129 8.41 -71.88 -18.16
C TYR A 1129 8.70 -70.89 -17.03
N LEU A 1130 7.73 -70.65 -16.16
CA LEU A 1130 7.88 -69.76 -15.01
C LEU A 1130 8.12 -70.59 -13.76
N LEU A 1131 9.38 -70.63 -13.32
CA LEU A 1131 9.79 -71.19 -12.03
C LEU A 1131 9.63 -70.10 -10.98
N ASP A 1132 8.53 -70.17 -10.26
CA ASP A 1132 8.12 -69.16 -9.29
C ASP A 1132 8.50 -69.57 -7.86
N GLY A 1133 9.48 -68.87 -7.29
CA GLY A 1133 9.92 -69.04 -5.90
C GLY A 1133 9.15 -68.18 -4.89
N SER A 1134 8.11 -67.46 -5.30
CA SER A 1134 7.27 -66.67 -4.40
C SER A 1134 6.52 -67.56 -3.39
N LEU A 1135 6.11 -66.96 -2.26
CA LEU A 1135 5.24 -67.64 -1.30
C LEU A 1135 3.78 -67.54 -1.78
N PRO A 1136 2.94 -68.57 -1.56
CA PRO A 1136 1.50 -68.46 -1.81
C PRO A 1136 0.92 -67.24 -1.08
N ASP A 1137 -0.04 -66.56 -1.69
CA ASP A 1137 -0.75 -65.38 -1.16
C ASP A 1137 0.12 -64.11 -0.99
N THR A 1138 1.23 -64.02 -1.72
CA THR A 1138 2.04 -62.80 -1.83
C THR A 1138 1.67 -61.97 -3.06
N VAL A 1139 1.90 -60.65 -3.01
CA VAL A 1139 1.64 -59.73 -4.14
C VAL A 1139 2.41 -60.17 -5.38
N GLU A 1140 3.60 -60.73 -5.17
CA GLU A 1140 4.45 -61.28 -6.21
C GLU A 1140 3.80 -62.49 -6.92
N ALA A 1141 3.19 -63.40 -6.15
CA ALA A 1141 2.46 -64.54 -6.71
C ALA A 1141 1.21 -64.10 -7.49
N GLU A 1142 0.48 -63.10 -6.97
CA GLU A 1142 -0.69 -62.53 -7.64
C GLU A 1142 -0.32 -61.85 -8.96
N THR A 1143 0.78 -61.08 -8.98
CA THR A 1143 1.29 -60.38 -10.18
C THR A 1143 1.56 -61.36 -11.33
N TRP A 1144 2.24 -62.48 -11.05
CA TRP A 1144 2.44 -63.52 -12.06
C TRP A 1144 1.13 -64.14 -12.52
N ASN A 1145 0.22 -64.49 -11.60
CA ASN A 1145 -1.08 -65.05 -11.97
C ASN A 1145 -1.90 -64.11 -12.87
N THR A 1146 -1.92 -62.81 -12.58
CA THR A 1146 -2.60 -61.81 -13.40
C THR A 1146 -1.94 -61.66 -14.77
N LEU A 1147 -0.61 -61.64 -14.84
CA LEU A 1147 0.12 -61.56 -16.11
C LEU A 1147 -0.17 -62.79 -16.98
N LEU A 1148 -0.11 -63.98 -16.39
CA LEU A 1148 -0.34 -65.24 -17.08
C LEU A 1148 -1.79 -65.44 -17.55
N ALA A 1149 -2.77 -64.93 -16.80
CA ALA A 1149 -4.17 -64.99 -17.20
C ALA A 1149 -4.50 -64.11 -18.41
N ASN A 1150 -3.75 -63.02 -18.61
CA ASN A 1150 -4.02 -62.03 -19.67
C ASN A 1150 -3.17 -62.24 -20.94
N VAL A 1151 -2.12 -63.06 -20.88
CA VAL A 1151 -1.27 -63.34 -22.03
C VAL A 1151 -1.76 -64.63 -22.71
N GLY A 1152 -2.22 -64.55 -23.96
CA GLY A 1152 -2.74 -65.68 -24.75
C GLY A 1152 -1.69 -66.69 -25.23
N VAL A 1153 -0.74 -67.07 -24.37
CA VAL A 1153 0.42 -67.92 -24.68
C VAL A 1153 0.47 -69.11 -23.70
N ASN A 1154 1.03 -70.24 -24.14
CA ASN A 1154 1.18 -71.43 -23.28
C ASN A 1154 2.24 -71.18 -22.20
N VAL A 1155 1.81 -71.00 -20.95
CA VAL A 1155 2.70 -70.85 -19.81
C VAL A 1155 2.60 -72.06 -18.89
N ARG A 1156 3.76 -72.65 -18.59
CA ARG A 1156 3.92 -73.66 -17.56
C ARG A 1156 4.43 -73.01 -16.27
N HIS A 1157 3.53 -72.87 -15.28
CA HIS A 1157 3.90 -72.46 -13.93
C HIS A 1157 4.50 -73.64 -13.17
N VAL A 1158 5.64 -73.42 -12.52
CA VAL A 1158 6.43 -74.44 -11.84
C VAL A 1158 6.72 -73.98 -10.42
N THR A 1159 6.13 -74.66 -9.44
CA THR A 1159 6.39 -74.39 -8.03
C THR A 1159 7.73 -75.01 -7.58
N PRO A 1160 8.29 -74.65 -6.41
CA PRO A 1160 9.50 -75.29 -5.89
C PRO A 1160 9.41 -76.82 -5.81
N ARG A 1161 8.21 -77.37 -5.60
CA ARG A 1161 7.98 -78.83 -5.52
C ARG A 1161 8.05 -79.53 -6.88
N ASP A 1162 7.71 -78.81 -7.96
CA ASP A 1162 7.64 -79.36 -9.31
C ASP A 1162 8.94 -79.12 -10.11
N SER A 1163 9.91 -78.45 -9.49
CA SER A 1163 11.13 -77.97 -10.15
C SER A 1163 11.98 -79.09 -10.77
N VAL A 1164 12.15 -80.22 -10.08
CA VAL A 1164 12.90 -81.39 -10.60
C VAL A 1164 12.23 -81.97 -11.85
N THR A 1165 10.91 -82.09 -11.83
CA THR A 1165 10.12 -82.60 -12.96
C THR A 1165 10.23 -81.65 -14.16
N ALA A 1166 10.03 -80.35 -13.95
CA ALA A 1166 10.11 -79.35 -15.00
C ALA A 1166 11.51 -79.25 -15.63
N MET A 1167 12.58 -79.34 -14.82
CA MET A 1167 13.95 -79.36 -15.34
C MET A 1167 14.25 -80.62 -16.15
N SER A 1168 13.70 -81.77 -15.75
CA SER A 1168 13.86 -83.04 -16.49
C SER A 1168 13.19 -82.96 -17.87
N GLU A 1169 12.02 -82.32 -17.95
CA GLU A 1169 11.34 -82.07 -19.23
C GLU A 1169 12.11 -81.10 -20.13
N LEU A 1170 12.61 -79.99 -19.58
CA LEU A 1170 13.42 -79.03 -20.33
C LEU A 1170 14.71 -79.67 -20.84
N ALA A 1171 15.35 -80.54 -20.06
CA ALA A 1171 16.53 -81.30 -20.47
C ALA A 1171 16.22 -82.29 -21.60
N ALA A 1172 15.08 -82.99 -21.52
CA ALA A 1172 14.64 -83.89 -22.59
C ALA A 1172 14.32 -83.12 -23.89
N GLU A 1173 13.67 -81.96 -23.78
CA GLU A 1173 13.36 -81.09 -24.92
C GLU A 1173 14.62 -80.49 -25.55
N LEU A 1174 15.60 -80.05 -24.75
CA LEU A 1174 16.89 -79.60 -25.23
C LEU A 1174 17.59 -80.69 -26.03
N LYS A 1175 17.66 -81.92 -25.49
CA LYS A 1175 18.26 -83.07 -26.17
C LYS A 1175 17.54 -83.40 -27.49
N ARG A 1176 16.20 -83.35 -27.51
CA ARG A 1176 15.40 -83.56 -28.73
C ARG A 1176 15.73 -82.52 -29.81
N ARG A 1177 15.98 -81.26 -29.42
CA ARG A 1177 16.34 -80.16 -30.33
C ARG A 1177 17.76 -80.29 -30.85
N GLU A 1178 18.70 -80.72 -30.01
CA GLU A 1178 20.08 -81.02 -30.43
C GLU A 1178 20.13 -82.16 -31.45
N GLU A 1179 19.29 -83.17 -31.29
CA GLU A 1179 19.16 -84.30 -32.24
C GLU A 1179 18.45 -83.91 -33.55
N ASN A 1180 17.70 -82.80 -33.59
CA ASN A 1180 16.93 -82.32 -34.75
C ASN A 1180 17.22 -80.84 -35.06
N SER A 1181 18.50 -80.50 -35.28
CA SER A 1181 18.98 -79.12 -35.44
C SER A 1181 18.51 -78.42 -36.72
N ASP A 1182 18.12 -79.16 -37.75
CA ASP A 1182 17.69 -78.62 -39.06
C ASP A 1182 16.23 -78.12 -39.08
N VAL A 1183 15.45 -78.40 -38.02
CA VAL A 1183 14.04 -77.98 -37.92
C VAL A 1183 13.93 -76.72 -37.06
N PRO A 1184 13.27 -75.64 -37.52
CA PRO A 1184 13.02 -74.46 -36.70
C PRO A 1184 12.08 -74.81 -35.54
N HIS A 1185 12.59 -74.85 -34.31
CA HIS A 1185 11.77 -75.01 -33.11
C HIS A 1185 11.32 -73.64 -32.56
N PRO A 1186 10.12 -73.53 -31.97
CA PRO A 1186 9.70 -72.32 -31.26
C PRO A 1186 10.57 -72.09 -30.02
N PRO A 1187 10.92 -70.84 -29.69
CA PRO A 1187 11.79 -70.56 -28.56
C PRO A 1187 11.06 -70.85 -27.23
N ILE A 1188 11.82 -71.31 -26.23
CA ILE A 1188 11.33 -71.52 -24.86
C ILE A 1188 11.96 -70.43 -24.00
N LEU A 1189 11.14 -69.64 -23.31
CA LEU A 1189 11.60 -68.67 -22.32
C LEU A 1189 11.51 -69.31 -20.93
N GLN A 1190 12.65 -69.52 -20.29
CA GLN A 1190 12.71 -69.97 -18.90
C GLN A 1190 12.92 -68.77 -17.98
N LEU A 1191 11.93 -68.47 -17.15
CA LEU A 1191 12.00 -67.42 -16.12
C LEU A 1191 12.14 -68.09 -14.76
N VAL A 1192 13.16 -67.71 -13.99
CA VAL A 1192 13.39 -68.22 -12.64
C VAL A 1192 13.38 -67.06 -11.66
N TYR A 1193 12.29 -66.93 -10.91
CA TYR A 1193 12.15 -65.91 -9.88
C TYR A 1193 12.55 -66.47 -8.52
N ASN A 1194 13.43 -65.76 -7.80
CA ASN A 1194 13.94 -66.15 -6.49
C ASN A 1194 14.52 -67.58 -6.44
N VAL A 1195 15.58 -67.81 -7.24
CA VAL A 1195 16.27 -69.11 -7.34
C VAL A 1195 16.67 -69.70 -5.99
N ALA A 1196 16.94 -68.86 -4.98
CA ALA A 1196 17.26 -69.30 -3.63
C ALA A 1196 16.17 -70.20 -3.01
N LYS A 1197 14.90 -70.07 -3.41
CA LYS A 1197 13.80 -70.87 -2.86
C LYS A 1197 13.73 -72.29 -3.44
N PHE A 1198 14.41 -72.53 -4.55
CA PHE A 1198 14.50 -73.83 -5.21
C PHE A 1198 15.69 -74.63 -4.67
N ARG A 1199 15.48 -75.37 -3.58
CA ARG A 1199 16.55 -76.16 -2.93
C ARG A 1199 17.20 -77.15 -3.88
N ASP A 1200 16.42 -77.78 -4.76
CA ASP A 1200 16.89 -78.80 -5.70
C ASP A 1200 17.70 -78.23 -6.87
N LEU A 1201 17.64 -76.91 -7.12
CA LEU A 1201 18.43 -76.21 -8.15
C LEU A 1201 19.72 -75.63 -7.58
N ARG A 1202 19.91 -75.66 -6.26
CA ARG A 1202 21.18 -75.28 -5.65
C ARG A 1202 22.18 -76.39 -5.98
N LYS A 1203 23.38 -75.99 -6.43
CA LYS A 1203 24.50 -76.92 -6.55
C LYS A 1203 24.70 -77.56 -5.17
N GLY A 1204 24.57 -78.88 -5.07
CA GLY A 1204 24.87 -79.58 -3.83
C GLY A 1204 26.28 -79.21 -3.38
N GLU A 1205 26.44 -78.86 -2.10
CA GLU A 1205 27.76 -78.89 -1.47
C GLU A 1205 28.38 -80.28 -1.58
#